data_AF-A0A136KIZ6-F1
#
_entry.id   AF-A0A136KIZ6-F1
#
_cell.length_a   1.000
_cell.length_b   1.000
_cell.length_c   1.000
_cell.angle_alpha   90.00
_cell.angle_beta   90.00
_cell.angle_gamma   90.00
#
_symmetry.space_group_name_H-M   'P 1'
#
loop_
_entity.id
_entity.type
_entity.pdbx_description
1 polymer ?
#
loop_
_entity_poly.entity_id
_entity_poly.type
_entity_poly.pdbx_seq_one_letter_code
_entity_poly.pdbx_strand_id
1 'polypeptide(L)'
;MNEDNKNTEEEVIDEVAQEQPSIHIDKERAPIVGEMKRAYINYAMSVIVQRALPDVRDGLKPVHRRILFAMHKLGLTHKSRFSKSATVVGEVLGKYHPHGDTAVYDSLVRMGQLFSMRYPLILGQGNFGSIDGDPPAAMRYTEAKMTAIAEEMLLDIEKDTVSWVNNFDGTIQEPSFLPAKLPNLLLMGAEGIAVGMATKIPPHNLSEIVDAVVRMIDEVSEEKIDQESSESSDDTNKIVYTSPLDATMTQRLVFNTELQALMEHVKGPDFPTAASIYGQDEIQRAYATGKGKIVVRATVNHEESSKGREKIVISELPYQVNKANLVMKIADLVRDKKLIGIADLRDESDKDGIRVVVELKRDAVYKKLLNNLFKYTELQTSYPVNMVALVNGAPQTVSLKTILEQYIKHRVKVITNRCMFELDKAKARAHILEGLLKALDHIDEIITIIKKAKTESEAKESLMTKFGFSDLQAQAILDMQLKRLTGLERAKIEEELKALQEKIAYLEGILSSVTKILAVIKTEILEIKEKYGDERRTKVFKHMPGTFTEEQLIENKEVIVTLTQAGYIKQVPRNTYKVQKRGGKGVIGFETKEEDNVKIIQAAMTHDSILYFSNKGKVYQTRVWEIPEGARTSKGKAIVNILPLEAGEDITSLLIYNSEDTKSLESTFIFMCTTKGTVKKTTLAEFKNIRSNGIIALKLTGDDELLWARMTDGTKKIILATRDGKSIVFAEGDVRPTGRSSQGVRGMNLEKTDEITSMDVYGKDEDDNLLLVLMEHGIGKKTPIKQYPVQKRGGKGVKIASIDQRTGKVAFSSMVDTTYDALIITARSGQVVKIPLEDIPTLSRAAKGVIVMRFTKSEDAVVSATFFMMKVRGTRIARMILDHVKSDVTKLVSEKGLNPPQLVIFSVNPDEVTLSFLRSKQKAMEYVGGSFKLLRFSKNIRFEDLVNKLSEINQDPQSHAIIIQQPLPASLSTMTIFDFVSHEKEIEGYKSKPLFESPVALAIITMLKAMFVPDASDNYDILKLDLSKDPTTLKSLLRRKKIVLIGRGKTAGKPIADLLSLLHIPFVNINSKTVNPEQFIAEADVVISAVGKHVIDAMHVKQGTALISVGLRSENEKWVGDYKQEEVATKALAYTPTPGGVGPVTVAHLISNVVKAWKIQNKVG
;
A
#
# COMPACT_ATOMS: atom_id res chain seq x y z
N MET A 1 -9.05 -40.89 34.03
CA MET A 1 -9.10 -42.31 34.42
C MET A 1 -7.81 -42.94 33.96
N ASN A 2 -6.82 -43.35 34.75
CA ASN A 2 -6.57 -43.42 36.20
C ASN A 2 -5.02 -43.29 36.34
N GLU A 3 -4.51 -42.42 37.21
CA GLU A 3 -3.87 -42.74 38.52
C GLU A 3 -2.50 -43.44 38.37
N ASP A 4 -1.42 -43.21 39.11
CA ASP A 4 -0.98 -42.35 40.23
C ASP A 4 0.55 -42.60 40.30
N ASN A 5 1.49 -41.66 40.45
CA ASN A 5 1.83 -40.71 41.52
C ASN A 5 2.51 -41.33 42.78
N LYS A 6 3.53 -40.59 43.27
CA LYS A 6 4.22 -40.63 44.60
C LYS A 6 5.39 -41.63 44.76
N ASN A 7 6.53 -41.31 45.43
CA ASN A 7 6.95 -40.15 46.24
C ASN A 7 8.46 -40.29 46.63
N THR A 8 9.15 -39.14 46.76
CA THR A 8 10.09 -38.63 47.80
C THR A 8 11.15 -39.55 48.47
N GLU A 9 12.30 -39.15 49.04
CA GLU A 9 12.84 -37.87 49.56
C GLU A 9 14.33 -38.08 49.99
N GLU A 10 14.97 -36.97 50.41
CA GLU A 10 16.15 -36.81 51.29
C GLU A 10 17.54 -36.43 50.72
N GLU A 11 18.09 -35.40 51.37
CA GLU A 11 19.17 -34.50 51.01
C GLU A 11 20.04 -34.28 52.28
N VAL A 12 21.37 -34.13 52.11
CA VAL A 12 22.37 -33.44 52.99
C VAL A 12 22.81 -34.21 54.26
N ILE A 13 24.10 -34.32 54.65
CA ILE A 13 24.97 -33.29 55.29
C ILE A 13 26.48 -33.61 55.20
N ASP A 14 27.24 -32.50 55.11
CA ASP A 14 28.67 -32.13 55.22
C ASP A 14 29.71 -33.01 55.95
N GLU A 15 30.98 -32.92 55.49
CA GLU A 15 32.09 -32.32 56.27
C GLU A 15 33.34 -32.00 55.41
N VAL A 16 33.98 -30.87 55.71
CA VAL A 16 35.13 -30.25 55.03
C VAL A 16 36.42 -30.46 55.84
N ALA A 17 37.57 -30.52 55.14
CA ALA A 17 38.97 -30.43 55.59
C ALA A 17 39.63 -31.77 56.00
N GLN A 18 40.89 -32.09 55.67
CA GLN A 18 42.06 -31.26 55.41
C GLN A 18 43.19 -32.12 54.78
N GLU A 19 44.20 -31.45 54.19
CA GLU A 19 45.55 -31.93 53.83
C GLU A 19 45.82 -32.45 52.40
N GLN A 20 46.65 -31.65 51.69
CA GLN A 20 47.30 -31.98 50.43
C GLN A 20 48.23 -33.19 50.59
N PRO A 21 48.28 -34.09 49.59
CA PRO A 21 49.61 -34.42 49.07
C PRO A 21 49.68 -34.70 47.57
N SER A 22 50.79 -34.25 46.99
CA SER A 22 51.48 -34.82 45.82
C SER A 22 50.74 -34.84 44.48
N ILE A 23 51.29 -34.08 43.53
CA ILE A 23 50.99 -34.19 42.10
C ILE A 23 51.48 -35.56 41.61
N HIS A 24 50.62 -36.58 41.71
CA HIS A 24 50.64 -37.72 40.81
C HIS A 24 49.83 -37.34 39.58
N ILE A 25 50.48 -37.23 38.42
CA ILE A 25 49.77 -37.10 37.15
C ILE A 25 49.21 -38.48 36.83
N ASP A 26 48.06 -38.79 37.43
CA ASP A 26 47.25 -39.89 36.96
C ASP A 26 46.58 -39.42 35.67
N LYS A 27 47.00 -40.00 34.54
CA LYS A 27 46.32 -39.80 33.26
C LYS A 27 45.01 -40.58 33.32
N GLU A 28 44.03 -40.06 34.05
CA GLU A 28 42.67 -40.56 33.99
C GLU A 28 42.19 -40.48 32.55
N ARG A 29 41.83 -41.63 31.97
CA ARG A 29 41.22 -41.70 30.65
C ARG A 29 39.81 -41.12 30.76
N ALA A 30 39.65 -39.83 30.49
CA ALA A 30 38.34 -39.21 30.37
C ALA A 30 37.61 -39.74 29.12
N PRO A 31 36.32 -40.14 29.21
CA PRO A 31 35.53 -40.47 28.03
C PRO A 31 35.49 -39.28 27.06
N ILE A 32 35.85 -39.49 25.79
CA ILE A 32 35.94 -38.42 24.78
C ILE A 32 34.65 -37.61 24.67
N VAL A 33 33.49 -38.26 24.76
CA VAL A 33 32.18 -37.60 24.72
C VAL A 33 31.97 -36.70 25.94
N GLY A 34 32.36 -37.18 27.13
CA GLY A 34 32.25 -36.41 28.36
C GLY A 34 33.15 -35.17 28.34
N GLU A 35 34.40 -35.34 27.90
CA GLU A 35 35.36 -34.25 27.83
C GLU A 35 34.99 -33.23 26.76
N MET A 36 34.60 -33.67 25.55
CA MET A 36 34.14 -32.77 24.50
C MET A 36 32.89 -31.99 24.92
N LYS A 37 31.92 -32.64 25.58
CA LYS A 37 30.71 -31.96 26.09
C LYS A 37 31.08 -30.91 27.13
N ARG A 38 31.94 -31.25 28.10
CA ARG A 38 32.41 -30.33 29.15
C ARG A 38 33.15 -29.13 28.56
N ALA A 39 34.16 -29.37 27.71
CA ALA A 39 34.95 -28.31 27.08
C ALA A 39 34.10 -27.41 26.18
N TYR A 40 33.21 -28.00 25.37
CA TYR A 40 32.30 -27.24 24.51
C TYR A 40 31.32 -26.37 25.30
N ILE A 41 30.68 -26.91 26.36
CA ILE A 41 29.75 -26.15 27.20
C ILE A 41 30.47 -25.01 27.92
N ASN A 42 31.65 -25.26 28.49
CA ASN A 42 32.43 -24.22 29.17
C ASN A 42 32.80 -23.08 28.21
N TYR A 43 33.27 -23.42 27.01
CA TYR A 43 33.57 -22.43 25.97
C TYR A 43 32.31 -21.68 25.52
N ALA A 44 31.21 -22.39 25.25
CA ALA A 44 29.94 -21.80 24.82
C ALA A 44 29.40 -20.82 25.86
N MET A 45 29.36 -21.22 27.14
CA MET A 45 28.89 -20.37 28.24
C MET A 45 29.76 -19.13 28.42
N SER A 46 31.09 -19.28 28.37
CA SER A 46 32.01 -18.15 28.45
C SER A 46 31.77 -17.15 27.30
N VAL A 47 31.61 -17.64 26.06
CA VAL A 47 31.35 -16.76 24.91
C VAL A 47 29.99 -16.07 24.98
N ILE A 48 28.94 -16.78 25.42
CA ILE A 48 27.58 -16.26 25.53
C ILE A 48 27.52 -15.17 26.61
N VAL A 49 27.98 -15.47 27.82
CA VAL A 49 27.78 -14.63 29.01
C VAL A 49 28.83 -13.53 29.13
N GLN A 50 30.09 -13.81 28.79
CA GLN A 50 31.22 -12.92 29.08
C GLN A 50 31.83 -12.24 27.85
N ARG A 51 31.25 -12.42 26.65
CA ARG A 51 31.82 -11.85 25.42
C ARG A 51 30.80 -11.27 24.45
N ALA A 52 29.86 -12.08 23.97
CA ALA A 52 29.11 -11.76 22.76
C ALA A 52 27.84 -10.94 22.99
N LEU A 53 27.11 -11.21 24.07
CA LEU A 53 25.82 -10.57 24.35
C LEU A 53 25.95 -9.42 25.35
N PRO A 54 25.16 -8.34 25.20
CA PRO A 54 25.05 -7.29 26.20
C PRO A 54 24.19 -7.73 27.39
N ASP A 55 24.42 -7.13 28.55
CA ASP A 55 23.48 -7.20 29.67
C ASP A 55 22.29 -6.27 29.44
N VAL A 56 21.07 -6.70 29.79
CA VAL A 56 19.86 -5.92 29.55
C VAL A 56 19.82 -4.59 30.33
N ARG A 57 20.52 -4.53 31.47
CA ARG A 57 20.44 -3.40 32.42
C ARG A 57 21.19 -2.17 31.95
N ASP A 58 22.44 -2.34 31.52
CA ASP A 58 23.29 -1.25 31.03
C ASP A 58 23.51 -1.27 29.51
N GLY A 59 23.10 -2.35 28.83
CA GLY A 59 23.24 -2.52 27.40
C GLY A 59 24.68 -2.70 26.92
N LEU A 60 25.62 -3.03 27.82
CA LEU A 60 27.04 -3.13 27.48
C LEU A 60 27.52 -4.57 27.47
N LYS A 61 28.45 -4.85 26.55
CA LYS A 61 29.31 -6.03 26.60
C LYS A 61 30.41 -5.80 27.64
N PRO A 62 31.01 -6.87 28.19
CA PRO A 62 32.08 -6.73 29.18
C PRO A 62 33.26 -5.85 28.72
N VAL A 63 33.67 -5.94 27.45
CA VAL A 63 34.74 -5.08 26.91
C VAL A 63 34.37 -3.60 26.93
N HIS A 64 33.14 -3.23 26.58
CA HIS A 64 32.68 -1.83 26.62
C HIS A 64 32.64 -1.31 28.06
N ARG A 65 32.12 -2.13 28.99
CA ARG A 65 32.03 -1.79 30.42
C ARG A 65 33.41 -1.54 31.02
N ARG A 66 34.36 -2.42 30.72
CA ARG A 66 35.75 -2.31 31.19
C ARG A 66 36.45 -1.08 30.64
N ILE A 67 36.23 -0.74 29.36
CA ILE A 67 36.79 0.50 28.78
C ILE A 67 36.26 1.73 29.52
N LEU A 68 34.93 1.86 29.68
CA LEU A 68 34.35 3.02 30.37
C LEU A 68 34.79 3.09 31.83
N PHE A 69 34.83 1.96 32.53
CA PHE A 69 35.27 1.90 33.93
C PHE A 69 36.76 2.26 34.09
N ALA A 70 37.64 1.75 33.21
CA ALA A 70 39.05 2.12 33.21
C ALA A 70 39.23 3.62 32.93
N MET A 71 38.50 4.18 31.95
CA MET A 71 38.54 5.62 31.66
C MET A 71 38.05 6.47 32.82
N HIS A 72 37.02 6.01 33.54
CA HIS A 72 36.56 6.63 34.78
C HIS A 72 37.64 6.62 35.86
N LYS A 73 38.31 5.49 36.08
CA LYS A 73 39.41 5.37 37.06
C LYS A 73 40.63 6.21 36.69
N LEU A 74 40.90 6.41 35.39
CA LEU A 74 41.92 7.32 34.89
C LEU A 74 41.52 8.81 34.97
N GLY A 75 40.28 9.13 35.35
CA GLY A 75 39.79 10.50 35.41
C GLY A 75 39.53 11.14 34.04
N LEU A 76 39.34 10.34 32.98
CA LEU A 76 39.14 10.80 31.60
C LEU A 76 37.70 11.26 31.32
N THR A 77 37.25 12.24 32.10
CA THR A 77 35.95 12.90 31.97
C THR A 77 35.85 13.74 30.69
N HIS A 78 34.64 14.16 30.31
CA HIS A 78 34.40 15.03 29.16
C HIS A 78 35.13 16.38 29.26
N LYS A 79 35.38 16.88 30.49
CA LYS A 79 36.16 18.10 30.75
C LYS A 79 37.67 17.88 30.79
N SER A 80 38.12 16.63 30.92
CA SER A 80 39.54 16.30 30.95
C SER A 80 40.22 16.55 29.59
N ARG A 81 41.55 16.59 29.61
CA ARG A 81 42.38 16.58 28.40
C ARG A 81 42.28 15.20 27.74
N PHE A 82 42.43 15.17 26.43
CA PHE A 82 42.54 13.91 25.70
C PHE A 82 43.78 13.13 26.17
N SER A 83 43.67 11.81 26.21
CA SER A 83 44.76 10.89 26.52
C SER A 83 44.98 9.95 25.33
N LYS A 84 46.22 9.50 25.13
CA LYS A 84 46.54 8.53 24.06
C LYS A 84 45.67 7.28 24.22
N SER A 85 45.08 6.82 23.12
CA SER A 85 44.24 5.61 23.15
C SER A 85 45.03 4.39 23.65
N ALA A 86 46.34 4.31 23.36
CA ALA A 86 47.24 3.31 23.91
C ALA A 86 47.26 3.25 25.45
N THR A 87 47.16 4.40 26.13
CA THR A 87 47.11 4.44 27.61
C THR A 87 45.84 3.79 28.14
N VAL A 88 44.70 4.09 27.52
CA VAL A 88 43.40 3.50 27.91
C VAL A 88 43.41 2.00 27.64
N VAL A 89 43.88 1.57 26.46
CA VAL A 89 43.98 0.16 26.09
C VAL A 89 44.90 -0.59 27.06
N GLY A 90 46.07 -0.03 27.37
CA GLY A 90 47.01 -0.63 28.33
C GLY A 90 46.41 -0.81 29.73
N GLU A 91 45.68 0.19 30.22
CA GLU A 91 44.98 0.11 31.52
C GLU A 91 43.90 -0.98 31.52
N VAL A 92 43.10 -1.06 30.45
CA VAL A 92 42.06 -2.09 30.32
C VAL A 92 42.66 -3.49 30.29
N LEU A 93 43.73 -3.69 29.52
CA LEU A 93 44.40 -4.99 29.40
C LEU A 93 45.06 -5.43 30.69
N GLY A 94 45.80 -4.52 31.34
CA GLY A 94 46.56 -4.83 32.54
C GLY A 94 45.68 -5.19 33.74
N LYS A 95 44.47 -4.65 33.82
CA LYS A 95 43.63 -4.72 35.02
C LYS A 95 42.32 -5.51 34.85
N TYR A 96 41.72 -5.47 33.67
CA TYR A 96 40.33 -5.93 33.49
C TYR A 96 40.13 -6.94 32.34
N HIS A 97 40.86 -6.83 31.23
CA HIS A 97 40.56 -7.57 30.00
C HIS A 97 41.77 -8.40 29.51
N PRO A 98 41.85 -9.70 29.86
CA PRO A 98 43.01 -10.55 29.55
C PRO A 98 42.96 -11.10 28.10
N HIS A 99 42.69 -10.24 27.12
CA HIS A 99 42.59 -10.59 25.69
C HIS A 99 43.43 -9.63 24.84
N GLY A 100 43.44 -9.81 23.51
CA GLY A 100 44.26 -8.99 22.62
C GLY A 100 43.92 -7.49 22.66
N ASP A 101 44.95 -6.67 22.52
CA ASP A 101 44.88 -5.20 22.48
C ASP A 101 43.97 -4.67 21.37
N THR A 102 44.01 -5.32 20.20
CA THR A 102 43.26 -4.95 19.01
C THR A 102 41.75 -4.99 19.27
N ALA A 103 41.26 -5.99 20.00
CA ALA A 103 39.83 -6.11 20.31
C ALA A 103 39.34 -4.98 21.22
N VAL A 104 40.18 -4.54 22.18
CA VAL A 104 39.88 -3.40 23.06
C VAL A 104 39.92 -2.10 22.27
N TYR A 105 40.95 -1.91 21.43
CA TYR A 105 41.10 -0.72 20.62
C TYR A 105 39.97 -0.55 19.59
N ASP A 106 39.61 -1.60 18.86
CA ASP A 106 38.51 -1.58 17.89
C ASP A 106 37.18 -1.28 18.59
N SER A 107 36.96 -1.83 19.79
CA SER A 107 35.79 -1.52 20.61
C SER A 107 35.76 -0.05 21.03
N LEU A 108 36.90 0.49 21.46
CA LEU A 108 37.05 1.92 21.83
C LEU A 108 36.78 2.82 20.63
N VAL A 109 37.36 2.52 19.46
CA VAL A 109 37.16 3.29 18.23
C VAL A 109 35.69 3.25 17.81
N ARG A 110 35.07 2.06 17.81
CA ARG A 110 33.65 1.92 17.45
C ARG A 110 32.74 2.74 18.36
N MET A 111 33.08 2.85 19.65
CA MET A 111 32.34 3.70 20.61
C MET A 111 32.48 5.21 20.36
N GLY A 112 33.46 5.62 19.54
CA GLY A 112 33.69 7.03 19.15
C GLY A 112 33.28 7.38 17.71
N GLN A 113 32.84 6.41 16.90
CA GLN A 113 32.45 6.63 15.51
C GLN A 113 31.01 7.14 15.40
N LEU A 114 30.84 8.34 14.83
CA LEU A 114 29.54 9.01 14.65
C LEU A 114 28.57 8.25 13.73
N PHE A 115 29.09 7.42 12.82
CA PHE A 115 28.29 6.60 11.91
C PHE A 115 27.98 5.20 12.46
N SER A 116 28.62 4.79 13.56
CA SER A 116 28.47 3.47 14.21
C SER A 116 27.63 3.53 15.47
N MET A 117 27.65 4.64 16.21
CA MET A 117 26.85 4.84 17.42
C MET A 117 25.96 6.07 17.30
N ARG A 118 24.70 5.93 17.76
CA ARG A 118 23.73 7.03 17.73
C ARG A 118 24.08 8.15 18.72
N TYR A 119 24.58 7.79 19.90
CA TYR A 119 25.21 8.72 20.85
C TYR A 119 26.57 8.13 21.29
N PRO A 120 27.68 8.58 20.71
CA PRO A 120 29.01 8.07 21.04
C PRO A 120 29.31 8.15 22.54
N LEU A 121 29.88 7.09 23.10
CA LEU A 121 30.31 7.05 24.50
C LEU A 121 31.76 7.54 24.66
N ILE A 122 32.52 7.53 23.57
CA ILE A 122 33.91 7.99 23.51
C ILE A 122 33.98 9.19 22.59
N LEU A 123 34.71 10.23 23.02
CA LEU A 123 35.14 11.31 22.14
C LEU A 123 36.56 11.02 21.70
N GLY A 124 36.73 10.80 20.40
CA GLY A 124 38.02 10.55 19.77
C GLY A 124 38.64 11.80 19.14
N GLN A 125 39.96 11.90 19.14
CA GLN A 125 40.74 12.86 18.37
C GLN A 125 41.77 12.12 17.51
N GLY A 126 41.84 12.47 16.22
CA GLY A 126 42.62 11.77 15.20
C GLY A 126 41.72 10.97 14.24
N ASN A 127 42.32 10.12 13.41
CA ASN A 127 41.58 9.30 12.46
C ASN A 127 40.96 8.06 13.16
N PHE A 128 39.65 8.09 13.39
CA PHE A 128 38.86 7.00 13.97
C PHE A 128 38.16 6.13 12.90
N GLY A 129 38.62 6.21 11.65
CA GLY A 129 38.03 5.53 10.50
C GLY A 129 36.91 6.35 9.84
N SER A 130 36.44 5.87 8.70
CA SER A 130 35.47 6.56 7.84
C SER A 130 34.31 5.62 7.45
N ILE A 131 33.22 6.20 6.94
CA ILE A 131 32.12 5.42 6.33
C ILE A 131 32.53 4.70 5.03
N ASP A 132 33.66 5.10 4.45
CA ASP A 132 34.30 4.45 3.30
C ASP A 132 34.98 3.13 3.68
N GLY A 133 35.04 2.81 4.98
CA GLY A 133 35.66 1.59 5.49
C GLY A 133 37.17 1.70 5.66
N ASP A 134 37.71 2.92 5.59
CA ASP A 134 39.11 3.13 5.94
C ASP A 134 39.31 2.77 7.41
N PRO A 135 40.33 1.96 7.74
CA PRO A 135 40.61 1.59 9.11
C PRO A 135 41.02 2.82 9.93
N PRO A 136 40.74 2.82 11.25
CA PRO A 136 41.28 3.85 12.13
C PRO A 136 42.81 3.86 12.11
N ALA A 137 43.40 5.00 12.43
CA ALA A 137 44.84 5.06 12.66
C ALA A 137 45.21 4.18 13.87
N ALA A 138 46.48 3.77 13.98
CA ALA A 138 46.95 2.99 15.13
C ALA A 138 46.78 3.76 16.45
N MET A 139 46.56 3.04 17.56
CA MET A 139 46.29 3.59 18.90
C MET A 139 47.35 4.55 19.48
N ARG A 140 48.53 4.60 18.86
CA ARG A 140 49.61 5.56 19.19
C ARG A 140 49.39 6.96 18.64
N TYR A 141 48.56 7.10 17.61
CA TYR A 141 48.23 8.37 16.97
C TYR A 141 46.90 8.95 17.44
N THR A 142 45.97 8.10 17.82
CA THR A 142 44.65 8.50 18.30
C THR A 142 44.66 8.83 19.79
N GLU A 143 43.76 9.73 20.16
CA GLU A 143 43.51 10.10 21.55
C GLU A 143 42.01 10.00 21.86
N ALA A 144 41.67 9.73 23.12
CA ALA A 144 40.30 9.50 23.54
C ALA A 144 40.02 10.04 24.95
N LYS A 145 38.76 10.42 25.18
CA LYS A 145 38.16 10.67 26.50
C LYS A 145 36.67 10.31 26.48
N MET A 146 35.99 10.29 27.61
CA MET A 146 34.55 10.03 27.64
C MET A 146 33.75 11.23 27.11
N THR A 147 32.60 10.97 26.48
CA THR A 147 31.61 12.02 26.19
C THR A 147 30.85 12.39 27.46
N ALA A 148 30.18 13.56 27.46
CA ALA A 148 29.38 13.99 28.61
C ALA A 148 28.25 12.99 28.93
N ILE A 149 27.60 12.44 27.89
CA ILE A 149 26.53 11.45 28.03
C ILE A 149 27.04 10.11 28.60
N ALA A 150 28.30 9.73 28.35
CA ALA A 150 28.88 8.50 28.89
C ALA A 150 29.08 8.55 30.40
N GLU A 151 29.29 9.73 30.99
CA GLU A 151 29.41 9.86 32.44
C GLU A 151 28.11 9.52 33.18
N GLU A 152 26.95 9.77 32.56
CA GLU A 152 25.65 9.38 33.12
C GLU A 152 25.50 7.85 33.26
N MET A 153 26.33 7.07 32.55
CA MET A 153 26.38 5.62 32.73
C MET A 153 27.08 5.22 34.04
N LEU A 154 28.01 6.03 34.53
CA LEU A 154 28.91 5.74 35.65
C LEU A 154 28.57 6.53 36.92
N LEU A 155 27.64 7.48 36.86
CA LEU A 155 27.29 8.32 38.00
C LEU A 155 26.80 7.47 39.19
N ASP A 156 27.23 7.83 40.40
CA ASP A 156 26.92 7.15 41.67
C ASP A 156 27.53 5.73 41.81
N ILE A 157 28.50 5.34 40.97
CA ILE A 157 29.14 4.01 41.05
C ILE A 157 29.93 3.80 42.36
N GLU A 158 30.40 4.88 42.98
CA GLU A 158 31.12 4.91 44.24
C GLU A 158 30.23 4.80 45.49
N LYS A 159 28.91 4.76 45.31
CA LYS A 159 27.90 4.71 46.40
C LYS A 159 27.26 3.32 46.55
N ASP A 160 28.03 2.26 46.27
CA ASP A 160 27.58 0.86 46.34
C ASP A 160 26.25 0.56 45.61
N THR A 161 26.06 1.25 44.48
CA THR A 161 24.84 1.16 43.68
C THR A 161 24.73 -0.10 42.83
N VAL A 162 25.86 -0.79 42.60
CA VAL A 162 25.95 -1.98 41.76
C VAL A 162 26.80 -3.06 42.41
N SER A 163 26.60 -4.31 41.98
CA SER A 163 27.37 -5.45 42.49
C SER A 163 28.77 -5.50 41.87
N TRP A 164 29.75 -5.78 42.70
CA TRP A 164 31.17 -5.91 42.34
C TRP A 164 31.56 -7.38 42.15
N VAL A 165 32.47 -7.64 41.21
CA VAL A 165 33.09 -8.95 41.01
C VAL A 165 34.60 -8.80 40.99
N ASN A 166 35.32 -9.84 41.38
CA ASN A 166 36.77 -9.86 41.23
C ASN A 166 37.15 -9.85 39.75
N ASN A 167 38.24 -9.15 39.43
CA ASN A 167 38.85 -9.23 38.10
C ASN A 167 39.49 -10.61 37.86
N PHE A 168 40.12 -10.78 36.69
CA PHE A 168 40.61 -12.09 36.25
C PHE A 168 41.73 -12.69 37.13
N ASP A 169 42.47 -11.88 37.90
CA ASP A 169 43.54 -12.33 38.81
C ASP A 169 43.18 -12.17 40.31
N GLY A 170 41.99 -11.68 40.63
CA GLY A 170 41.51 -11.50 42.00
C GLY A 170 42.14 -10.35 42.79
N THR A 171 42.94 -9.49 42.16
CA THR A 171 43.65 -8.39 42.86
C THR A 171 42.81 -7.13 43.03
N ILE A 172 41.85 -6.91 42.14
CA ILE A 172 40.98 -5.73 42.14
C ILE A 172 39.53 -6.11 41.81
N GLN A 173 38.59 -5.21 42.11
CA GLN A 173 37.19 -5.40 41.76
C GLN A 173 36.79 -4.60 40.52
N GLU A 174 35.88 -5.17 39.73
CA GLU A 174 35.21 -4.53 38.61
C GLU A 174 33.68 -4.62 38.76
N PRO A 175 32.92 -3.64 38.23
CA PRO A 175 31.46 -3.66 38.32
C PRO A 175 30.88 -4.72 37.38
N SER A 176 29.95 -5.52 37.88
CA SER A 176 29.23 -6.51 37.07
C SER A 176 28.35 -5.84 36.00
N PHE A 177 27.74 -4.70 36.33
CA PHE A 177 26.95 -3.82 35.48
C PHE A 177 27.11 -2.37 35.95
N LEU A 178 26.79 -1.40 35.10
CA LEU A 178 26.89 0.02 35.46
C LEU A 178 25.58 0.58 36.07
N PRO A 179 25.64 1.66 36.88
CA PRO A 179 24.45 2.33 37.40
C PRO A 179 23.47 2.78 36.29
N ALA A 180 24.01 3.16 35.13
CA ALA A 180 23.28 3.38 33.88
C ALA A 180 22.01 4.24 34.05
N LYS A 181 22.15 5.57 34.19
CA LYS A 181 20.99 6.48 34.18
C LYS A 181 20.25 6.54 32.83
N LEU A 182 20.81 5.91 31.80
CA LEU A 182 20.29 5.87 30.44
C LEU A 182 19.91 4.43 30.06
N PRO A 183 18.80 4.23 29.32
CA PRO A 183 18.45 2.93 28.74
C PRO A 183 19.32 2.60 27.51
N ASN A 184 20.63 2.51 27.73
CA ASN A 184 21.67 2.50 26.70
C ASN A 184 21.57 1.33 25.70
N LEU A 185 21.00 0.19 26.09
CA LEU A 185 20.76 -0.96 25.19
C LEU A 185 19.94 -0.56 23.95
N LEU A 186 18.89 0.26 24.14
CA LEU A 186 18.06 0.74 23.04
C LEU A 186 18.69 1.94 22.34
N LEU A 187 19.34 2.84 23.08
CA LEU A 187 19.92 4.06 22.53
C LEU A 187 21.05 3.77 21.54
N MET A 188 22.00 2.90 21.90
CA MET A 188 23.16 2.59 21.04
C MET A 188 22.95 1.35 20.20
N GLY A 189 21.96 0.53 20.55
CA GLY A 189 21.81 -0.81 20.01
C GLY A 189 22.95 -1.73 20.45
N ALA A 190 22.90 -2.97 19.97
CA ALA A 190 23.92 -3.96 20.23
C ALA A 190 23.98 -4.97 19.09
N GLU A 191 25.18 -5.44 18.78
CA GLU A 191 25.38 -6.47 17.77
C GLU A 191 26.42 -7.46 18.28
N GLY A 192 26.16 -8.75 18.13
CA GLY A 192 27.08 -9.80 18.58
C GLY A 192 26.66 -11.18 18.11
N ILE A 193 27.66 -12.03 17.83
CA ILE A 193 27.47 -13.43 17.46
C ILE A 193 28.07 -14.27 18.59
N ALA A 194 27.25 -15.13 19.19
CA ALA A 194 27.64 -16.06 20.25
C ALA A 194 27.54 -17.50 19.74
N VAL A 195 27.79 -18.48 20.62
CA VAL A 195 27.63 -19.89 20.27
C VAL A 195 26.13 -20.24 20.25
N GLY A 196 25.59 -20.56 19.07
CA GLY A 196 24.19 -20.95 18.89
C GLY A 196 23.16 -19.81 18.91
N MET A 197 23.61 -18.56 19.05
CA MET A 197 22.72 -17.39 19.10
C MET A 197 23.42 -16.12 18.59
N ALA A 198 22.63 -15.11 18.25
CA ALA A 198 23.12 -13.80 17.84
C ALA A 198 22.20 -12.70 18.39
N THR A 199 22.71 -11.49 18.47
CA THR A 199 21.95 -10.29 18.81
C THR A 199 22.21 -9.20 17.79
N LYS A 200 21.15 -8.47 17.42
CA LYS A 200 21.14 -7.34 16.51
C LYS A 200 20.00 -6.39 16.88
N ILE A 201 20.28 -5.51 17.83
CA ILE A 201 19.38 -4.52 18.40
C ILE A 201 19.67 -3.17 17.71
N PRO A 202 18.69 -2.52 17.07
CA PRO A 202 18.91 -1.23 16.45
C PRO A 202 18.99 -0.09 17.48
N PRO A 203 19.67 1.03 17.17
CA PRO A 203 19.66 2.24 17.98
C PRO A 203 18.31 2.99 17.91
N HIS A 204 18.03 3.80 18.92
CA HIS A 204 16.79 4.57 19.09
C HIS A 204 17.06 6.01 19.52
N ASN A 205 16.08 6.87 19.34
CA ASN A 205 16.15 8.26 19.77
C ASN A 205 15.95 8.39 21.30
N LEU A 206 16.80 9.18 21.94
CA LEU A 206 16.78 9.39 23.39
C LEU A 206 15.45 9.94 23.88
N SER A 207 14.97 11.01 23.27
CA SER A 207 13.72 11.68 23.67
C SER A 207 12.53 10.74 23.62
N GLU A 208 12.42 9.92 22.57
CA GLU A 208 11.34 8.93 22.43
C GLU A 208 11.42 7.81 23.47
N ILE A 209 12.61 7.31 23.78
CA ILE A 209 12.78 6.28 24.81
C ILE A 209 12.50 6.85 26.20
N VAL A 210 12.92 8.09 26.50
CA VAL A 210 12.57 8.75 27.76
C VAL A 210 11.05 8.88 27.90
N ASP A 211 10.36 9.32 26.85
CA ASP A 211 8.90 9.46 26.88
C ASP A 211 8.20 8.11 27.12
N ALA A 212 8.71 7.03 26.52
CA ALA A 212 8.21 5.68 26.76
C ALA A 212 8.46 5.20 28.20
N VAL A 213 9.63 5.48 28.78
CA VAL A 213 9.93 5.16 30.19
C VAL A 213 9.00 5.94 31.12
N VAL A 214 8.81 7.23 30.88
CA VAL A 214 7.89 8.08 31.66
C VAL A 214 6.47 7.53 31.58
N ARG A 215 6.00 7.16 30.38
CA ARG A 215 4.70 6.55 30.17
C ARG A 215 4.53 5.25 30.98
N MET A 216 5.56 4.40 31.02
CA MET A 216 5.53 3.15 31.80
C MET A 216 5.52 3.39 33.30
N ILE A 217 6.24 4.41 33.77
CA ILE A 217 6.23 4.81 35.19
C ILE A 217 4.84 5.31 35.60
N ASP A 218 4.17 6.07 34.75
CA ASP A 218 2.85 6.66 35.05
C ASP A 218 1.71 5.63 35.12
N GLU A 219 1.90 4.41 34.58
CA GLU A 219 0.89 3.33 34.58
C GLU A 219 1.27 2.12 35.44
N VAL A 220 2.38 2.20 36.16
CA VAL A 220 2.83 1.08 36.99
C VAL A 220 1.94 0.97 38.22
N SER A 221 1.56 -0.26 38.56
CA SER A 221 0.80 -0.55 39.78
C SER A 221 1.61 -1.45 40.71
N GLU A 222 1.37 -1.31 42.01
CA GLU A 222 1.94 -2.20 43.03
C GLU A 222 0.98 -3.37 43.32
N GLU A 223 1.48 -4.60 43.25
CA GLU A 223 0.78 -5.79 43.73
C GLU A 223 0.85 -5.90 45.26
N LYS A 224 -0.29 -6.17 45.91
CA LYS A 224 -0.34 -6.52 47.34
C LYS A 224 -0.03 -8.01 47.47
N ILE A 225 1.10 -8.34 48.10
CA ILE A 225 1.44 -9.72 48.46
C ILE A 225 0.92 -9.96 49.88
N ASP A 226 0.06 -10.96 50.06
CA ASP A 226 -0.36 -11.45 51.37
C ASP A 226 0.86 -12.01 52.12
N GLN A 227 1.11 -11.52 53.33
CA GLN A 227 2.24 -11.93 54.16
C GLN A 227 1.97 -13.31 54.77
N GLU A 228 2.56 -14.37 54.22
CA GLU A 228 2.83 -15.59 54.98
C GLU A 228 4.30 -16.00 54.85
N SER A 229 4.89 -16.29 56.01
CA SER A 229 6.20 -16.91 56.27
C SER A 229 7.47 -16.04 56.10
N SER A 230 7.97 -15.53 57.23
CA SER A 230 9.42 -15.41 57.44
C SER A 230 9.73 -15.74 58.90
N GLU A 231 10.36 -16.90 59.11
CA GLU A 231 10.89 -17.34 60.40
C GLU A 231 12.07 -16.47 60.84
N SER A 232 12.12 -16.20 62.14
CA SER A 232 13.16 -15.47 62.85
C SER A 232 14.40 -16.33 63.08
N SER A 233 15.59 -15.81 62.79
CA SER A 233 16.85 -16.29 63.39
C SER A 233 17.54 -15.13 64.12
N ASP A 234 17.79 -15.36 65.40
CA ASP A 234 18.56 -14.54 66.33
C ASP A 234 20.06 -14.74 66.06
N ASP A 235 20.82 -13.66 65.86
CA ASP A 235 22.16 -13.58 66.44
C ASP A 235 22.62 -12.11 66.60
N THR A 236 23.25 -11.83 67.73
CA THR A 236 23.54 -10.47 68.22
C THR A 236 24.98 -10.03 67.97
N ASN A 237 25.20 -8.70 67.90
CA ASN A 237 26.47 -7.97 67.82
C ASN A 237 27.18 -7.87 66.45
N LYS A 238 26.49 -7.23 65.50
CA LYS A 238 27.05 -6.26 64.55
C LYS A 238 25.91 -5.33 64.14
N ILE A 239 26.07 -4.01 64.23
CA ILE A 239 25.10 -3.07 63.61
C ILE A 239 25.35 -3.13 62.10
N VAL A 240 24.81 -4.17 61.48
CA VAL A 240 24.53 -4.26 60.05
C VAL A 240 23.02 -4.35 59.99
N TYR A 241 22.36 -3.30 59.49
CA TYR A 241 20.95 -3.41 59.14
C TYR A 241 20.84 -4.39 57.95
N THR A 242 20.64 -5.67 58.22
CA THR A 242 20.22 -6.61 57.17
C THR A 242 18.77 -6.28 56.80
N SER A 243 18.63 -5.77 55.58
CA SER A 243 17.42 -5.28 54.92
C SER A 243 16.27 -6.30 54.89
N PRO A 244 15.05 -5.93 55.34
CA PRO A 244 13.81 -6.64 54.96
C PRO A 244 13.38 -6.40 53.49
N LEU A 245 14.15 -5.66 52.69
CA LEU A 245 13.68 -4.95 51.48
C LEU A 245 14.39 -5.34 50.16
N ASP A 246 15.36 -6.25 50.16
CA ASP A 246 16.32 -6.40 49.03
C ASP A 246 15.81 -7.16 47.79
N ALA A 247 14.70 -7.92 47.89
CA ALA A 247 14.11 -8.64 46.75
C ALA A 247 12.64 -8.30 46.48
N THR A 248 11.94 -7.77 47.48
CA THR A 248 10.46 -7.68 47.48
C THR A 248 9.93 -6.48 46.70
N MET A 249 10.62 -5.34 46.67
CA MET A 249 10.09 -4.12 46.01
C MET A 249 10.04 -4.22 44.48
N THR A 250 11.08 -4.76 43.83
CA THR A 250 11.10 -4.92 42.37
C THR A 250 10.16 -6.00 41.85
N GLN A 251 9.80 -6.97 42.71
CA GLN A 251 8.82 -8.02 42.38
C GLN A 251 7.37 -7.51 42.46
N ARG A 252 7.10 -6.46 43.24
CA ARG A 252 5.77 -5.85 43.40
C ARG A 252 5.34 -4.97 42.21
N LEU A 253 6.23 -4.65 41.27
CA LEU A 253 5.93 -3.76 40.14
C LEU A 253 5.25 -4.52 38.99
N VAL A 254 4.00 -4.16 38.72
CA VAL A 254 3.24 -4.63 37.56
C VAL A 254 3.16 -3.52 36.51
N PHE A 255 3.72 -3.80 35.33
CA PHE A 255 3.75 -2.87 34.20
C PHE A 255 2.54 -3.11 33.27
N ASN A 256 1.49 -2.31 33.45
CA ASN A 256 0.23 -2.45 32.70
C ASN A 256 0.30 -1.88 31.27
N THR A 257 1.35 -1.12 30.95
CA THR A 257 1.47 -0.47 29.64
C THR A 257 1.52 -1.46 28.49
N GLU A 258 0.61 -1.28 27.53
CA GLU A 258 0.58 -2.07 26.31
C GLU A 258 1.62 -1.59 25.29
N LEU A 259 2.04 -2.47 24.38
CA LEU A 259 3.01 -2.13 23.34
C LEU A 259 2.55 -0.95 22.46
N GLN A 260 1.25 -0.85 22.16
CA GLN A 260 0.72 0.24 21.35
C GLN A 260 0.96 1.61 22.00
N ALA A 261 0.75 1.73 23.31
CA ALA A 261 1.03 2.96 24.06
C ALA A 261 2.52 3.34 24.03
N LEU A 262 3.43 2.35 24.07
CA LEU A 262 4.86 2.61 23.90
C LEU A 262 5.19 3.12 22.49
N MET A 263 4.52 2.58 21.47
CA MET A 263 4.75 2.94 20.06
C MET A 263 4.15 4.29 19.65
N GLU A 264 3.27 4.88 20.47
CA GLU A 264 2.86 6.29 20.32
C GLU A 264 4.05 7.24 20.50
N HIS A 265 5.00 6.87 21.37
CA HIS A 265 6.23 7.61 21.62
C HIS A 265 7.40 7.08 20.78
N VAL A 266 7.63 5.75 20.78
CA VAL A 266 8.74 5.10 20.05
C VAL A 266 8.31 4.76 18.64
N LYS A 267 8.65 5.64 17.68
CA LYS A 267 8.22 5.51 16.27
C LYS A 267 8.93 4.37 15.54
N GLY A 268 10.09 3.95 16.02
CA GLY A 268 10.95 2.95 15.39
C GLY A 268 12.43 3.19 15.70
N PRO A 269 13.34 2.43 15.06
CA PRO A 269 14.77 2.69 15.10
C PRO A 269 15.17 4.09 14.63
N ASP A 270 16.17 4.69 15.27
CA ASP A 270 16.81 5.93 14.83
C ASP A 270 18.30 5.69 14.60
N PHE A 271 18.67 5.50 13.34
CA PHE A 271 20.03 5.23 12.92
C PHE A 271 20.89 6.50 12.86
N PRO A 272 22.20 6.41 13.20
CA PRO A 272 23.11 7.55 13.10
C PRO A 272 23.27 8.09 11.68
N THR A 273 23.08 7.23 10.66
CA THR A 273 23.16 7.56 9.24
C THR A 273 21.86 8.10 8.63
N ALA A 274 20.85 8.38 9.47
CA ALA A 274 19.51 8.81 9.07
C ALA A 274 18.81 7.78 8.16
N ALA A 275 18.61 8.12 6.89
CA ALA A 275 17.89 7.31 5.91
C ALA A 275 16.40 7.15 6.23
N SER A 276 15.71 6.35 5.42
CA SER A 276 14.26 6.14 5.50
C SER A 276 13.92 4.69 5.81
N ILE A 277 13.07 4.47 6.81
CA ILE A 277 12.47 3.18 7.15
C ILE A 277 11.08 3.09 6.56
N TYR A 278 10.74 1.91 6.02
CA TYR A 278 9.41 1.60 5.53
C TYR A 278 8.84 0.37 6.22
N GLY A 279 7.55 0.43 6.57
CA GLY A 279 6.80 -0.70 7.12
C GLY A 279 6.66 -0.62 8.64
N GLN A 280 5.59 0.05 9.10
CA GLN A 280 5.32 0.20 10.53
C GLN A 280 4.88 -1.14 11.17
N ASP A 281 4.22 -2.01 10.41
CA ASP A 281 3.76 -3.32 10.88
C ASP A 281 4.94 -4.26 11.16
N GLU A 282 6.04 -4.13 10.39
CA GLU A 282 7.29 -4.86 10.62
C GLU A 282 7.99 -4.40 11.90
N ILE A 283 8.01 -3.10 12.17
CA ILE A 283 8.55 -2.52 13.40
C ILE A 283 7.75 -3.03 14.61
N GLN A 284 6.43 -2.99 14.52
CA GLN A 284 5.55 -3.47 15.59
C GLN A 284 5.80 -4.95 15.91
N ARG A 285 5.89 -5.81 14.88
CA ARG A 285 6.21 -7.23 15.06
C ARG A 285 7.59 -7.44 15.70
N ALA A 286 8.58 -6.65 15.28
CA ALA A 286 9.92 -6.70 15.86
C ALA A 286 9.90 -6.34 17.35
N TYR A 287 9.23 -5.25 17.73
CA TYR A 287 9.12 -4.82 19.12
C TYR A 287 8.28 -5.74 19.99
N ALA A 288 7.25 -6.40 19.44
CA ALA A 288 6.45 -7.38 20.17
C ALA A 288 7.21 -8.67 20.48
N THR A 289 7.93 -9.20 19.49
CA THR A 289 8.51 -10.56 19.56
C THR A 289 10.01 -10.59 19.83
N GLY A 290 10.69 -9.46 19.73
CA GLY A 290 12.15 -9.39 19.73
C GLY A 290 12.77 -9.69 18.36
N LYS A 291 12.02 -10.16 17.36
CA LYS A 291 12.54 -10.57 16.05
C LYS A 291 11.76 -9.96 14.90
N GLY A 292 12.47 -9.47 13.89
CA GLY A 292 11.81 -8.89 12.73
C GLY A 292 12.77 -8.45 11.65
N LYS A 293 12.19 -7.91 10.58
CA LYS A 293 12.94 -7.47 9.41
C LYS A 293 12.46 -6.08 9.02
N ILE A 294 13.33 -5.08 9.19
CA ILE A 294 13.00 -3.67 8.89
C ILE A 294 13.66 -3.30 7.57
N VAL A 295 12.92 -2.71 6.64
CA VAL A 295 13.48 -2.24 5.36
C VAL A 295 14.00 -0.82 5.55
N VAL A 296 15.27 -0.60 5.17
CA VAL A 296 15.95 0.71 5.24
C VAL A 296 16.39 1.11 3.85
N ARG A 297 16.09 2.34 3.44
CA ARG A 297 16.38 2.88 2.12
C ARG A 297 17.12 4.20 2.23
N ALA A 298 18.10 4.40 1.36
CA ALA A 298 18.82 5.64 1.17
C ALA A 298 17.89 6.82 0.87
N THR A 299 18.26 8.01 1.32
CA THR A 299 17.60 9.25 0.93
C THR A 299 18.20 9.72 -0.40
N VAL A 300 17.33 9.95 -1.38
CA VAL A 300 17.71 10.34 -2.74
C VAL A 300 16.95 11.59 -3.17
N ASN A 301 17.65 12.50 -3.83
CA ASN A 301 17.12 13.74 -4.39
C ASN A 301 17.25 13.73 -5.91
N HIS A 302 16.28 14.35 -6.58
CA HIS A 302 16.31 14.56 -8.02
C HIS A 302 16.85 15.95 -8.31
N GLU A 303 17.88 16.03 -9.15
CA GLU A 303 18.46 17.29 -9.62
C GLU A 303 18.56 17.29 -11.15
N GLU A 304 18.54 18.47 -11.77
CA GLU A 304 18.78 18.64 -13.19
C GLU A 304 20.09 19.39 -13.41
N SER A 305 20.92 18.93 -14.34
CA SER A 305 22.15 19.62 -14.72
C SER A 305 21.86 20.85 -15.58
N SER A 306 22.81 21.80 -15.61
CA SER A 306 22.79 22.95 -16.53
C SER A 306 22.75 22.58 -18.02
N LYS A 307 23.03 21.31 -18.37
CA LYS A 307 22.95 20.76 -19.73
C LYS A 307 21.65 19.97 -20.00
N GLY A 308 20.66 20.04 -19.11
CA GLY A 308 19.35 19.39 -19.24
C GLY A 308 19.36 17.87 -19.03
N ARG A 309 20.37 17.33 -18.34
CA ARG A 309 20.43 15.91 -17.93
C ARG A 309 19.99 15.75 -16.48
N GLU A 310 19.15 14.75 -16.22
CA GLU A 310 18.70 14.36 -14.88
C GLU A 310 19.84 13.71 -14.07
N LYS A 311 19.83 13.91 -12.74
CA LYS A 311 20.76 13.34 -11.77
C LYS A 311 20.00 12.72 -10.60
N ILE A 312 20.46 11.56 -10.15
CA ILE A 312 20.10 10.98 -8.85
C ILE A 312 21.20 11.35 -7.87
N VAL A 313 20.86 12.08 -6.82
CA VAL A 313 21.79 12.48 -5.76
C VAL A 313 21.44 11.73 -4.48
N ILE A 314 22.34 10.87 -4.03
CA ILE A 314 22.20 10.09 -2.80
C ILE A 314 22.82 10.91 -1.66
N SER A 315 22.00 11.28 -0.67
CA SER A 315 22.42 12.14 0.44
C SER A 315 22.58 11.40 1.77
N GLU A 316 21.92 10.25 1.95
CA GLU A 316 21.98 9.45 3.17
C GLU A 316 21.97 7.96 2.82
N LEU A 317 22.73 7.16 3.55
CA LEU A 317 22.87 5.71 3.29
C LEU A 317 22.20 4.87 4.39
N PRO A 318 21.70 3.67 4.05
CA PRO A 318 21.24 2.74 5.07
C PRO A 318 22.35 2.41 6.08
N TYR A 319 21.95 2.08 7.30
CA TYR A 319 22.86 1.80 8.39
C TYR A 319 23.79 0.61 8.07
N GLN A 320 25.07 0.73 8.43
CA GLN A 320 26.14 -0.24 8.16
C GLN A 320 26.42 -0.53 6.67
N VAL A 321 26.07 0.39 5.77
CA VAL A 321 26.47 0.31 4.36
C VAL A 321 27.77 1.08 4.14
N ASN A 322 28.78 0.40 3.59
CA ASN A 322 30.03 1.02 3.19
C ASN A 322 29.84 1.81 1.88
N LYS A 323 30.17 3.11 1.88
CA LYS A 323 29.93 4.00 0.74
C LYS A 323 30.83 3.63 -0.46
N ALA A 324 32.13 3.45 -0.25
CA ALA A 324 33.06 3.08 -1.32
C ALA A 324 32.67 1.77 -2.04
N ASN A 325 32.29 0.73 -1.29
CA ASN A 325 31.83 -0.55 -1.84
C ASN A 325 30.52 -0.40 -2.61
N LEU A 326 29.59 0.44 -2.14
CA LEU A 326 28.35 0.72 -2.85
C LEU A 326 28.64 1.40 -4.20
N VAL A 327 29.49 2.42 -4.22
CA VAL A 327 29.89 3.13 -5.45
C VAL A 327 30.58 2.17 -6.42
N MET A 328 31.50 1.34 -5.93
CA MET A 328 32.18 0.31 -6.73
C MET A 328 31.18 -0.67 -7.35
N LYS A 329 30.22 -1.16 -6.56
CA LYS A 329 29.19 -2.09 -7.04
C LYS A 329 28.28 -1.46 -8.09
N ILE A 330 27.91 -0.18 -7.95
CA ILE A 330 27.16 0.53 -8.99
C ILE A 330 27.99 0.58 -10.29
N ALA A 331 29.28 0.89 -10.19
CA ALA A 331 30.18 0.93 -11.35
C ALA A 331 30.30 -0.45 -12.04
N ASP A 332 30.42 -1.53 -11.28
CA ASP A 332 30.46 -2.90 -11.80
C ASP A 332 29.14 -3.29 -12.47
N LEU A 333 27.99 -2.95 -11.88
CA LEU A 333 26.68 -3.20 -12.49
C LEU A 333 26.45 -2.45 -13.79
N VAL A 334 27.02 -1.24 -13.92
CA VAL A 334 27.03 -0.47 -15.18
C VAL A 334 27.94 -1.13 -16.21
N ARG A 335 29.14 -1.56 -15.80
CA ARG A 335 30.13 -2.25 -16.65
C ARG A 335 29.56 -3.56 -17.20
N ASP A 336 28.88 -4.34 -16.36
CA ASP A 336 28.23 -5.61 -16.68
C ASP A 336 26.93 -5.44 -17.50
N LYS A 337 26.54 -4.20 -17.84
CA LYS A 337 25.29 -3.86 -18.53
C LYS A 337 24.01 -4.33 -17.81
N LYS A 338 24.09 -4.57 -16.49
CA LYS A 338 22.92 -4.85 -15.65
C LYS A 338 22.16 -3.56 -15.32
N LEU A 339 22.86 -2.44 -15.18
CA LEU A 339 22.30 -1.10 -15.10
C LEU A 339 22.58 -0.32 -16.39
N ILE A 340 21.52 -0.05 -17.17
CA ILE A 340 21.60 0.71 -18.42
C ILE A 340 20.98 2.08 -18.19
N GLY A 341 21.63 3.13 -18.69
CA GLY A 341 21.13 4.51 -18.62
C GLY A 341 21.93 5.45 -17.70
N ILE A 342 23.00 4.95 -17.07
CA ILE A 342 23.95 5.78 -16.32
C ILE A 342 24.99 6.35 -17.30
N ALA A 343 25.18 7.65 -17.28
CA ALA A 343 26.18 8.37 -18.07
C ALA A 343 27.48 8.55 -17.27
N ASP A 344 27.37 8.89 -15.99
CA ASP A 344 28.51 9.12 -15.10
C ASP A 344 28.14 8.80 -13.64
N LEU A 345 29.14 8.48 -12.83
CA LEU A 345 29.03 8.19 -11.40
C LEU A 345 30.16 8.89 -10.65
N ARG A 346 29.82 9.80 -9.73
CA ARG A 346 30.79 10.59 -8.96
C ARG A 346 30.48 10.56 -7.48
N ASP A 347 31.51 10.46 -6.64
CA ASP A 347 31.40 10.72 -5.22
C ASP A 347 31.86 12.16 -4.95
N GLU A 348 30.91 13.02 -4.60
CA GLU A 348 31.10 14.44 -4.28
C GLU A 348 30.93 14.67 -2.76
N SER A 349 31.06 13.62 -1.93
CA SER A 349 30.95 13.73 -0.48
C SER A 349 32.10 14.56 0.10
N ASP A 350 31.79 15.38 1.10
CA ASP A 350 32.75 16.22 1.80
C ASP A 350 32.53 16.12 3.33
N LYS A 351 33.13 17.06 4.09
CA LYS A 351 32.98 17.13 5.54
C LYS A 351 31.56 17.52 5.99
N ASP A 352 30.76 18.12 5.10
CA ASP A 352 29.44 18.66 5.38
C ASP A 352 28.34 17.63 5.06
N GLY A 353 28.62 16.58 4.27
CA GLY A 353 27.73 15.44 4.13
C GLY A 353 28.10 14.44 3.04
N ILE A 354 27.30 13.36 2.97
CA ILE A 354 27.39 12.36 1.90
C ILE A 354 26.70 12.91 0.65
N ARG A 355 27.36 12.82 -0.50
CA ARG A 355 26.80 13.25 -1.79
C ARG A 355 27.31 12.37 -2.93
N VAL A 356 26.62 11.28 -3.24
CA VAL A 356 26.94 10.43 -4.40
C VAL A 356 26.02 10.76 -5.57
N VAL A 357 26.60 11.05 -6.74
CA VAL A 357 25.91 11.53 -7.93
C VAL A 357 25.91 10.48 -9.01
N VAL A 358 24.71 10.09 -9.44
CA VAL A 358 24.49 9.27 -10.63
C VAL A 358 23.88 10.15 -11.71
N GLU A 359 24.65 10.47 -12.76
CA GLU A 359 24.17 11.26 -13.89
C GLU A 359 23.56 10.35 -14.95
N LEU A 360 22.39 10.70 -15.47
CA LEU A 360 21.64 9.87 -16.42
C LEU A 360 21.95 10.23 -17.87
N LYS A 361 21.82 9.22 -18.76
CA LYS A 361 21.77 9.44 -20.21
C LYS A 361 20.48 10.16 -20.60
N ARG A 362 20.48 10.89 -21.73
CA ARG A 362 19.33 11.71 -22.17
C ARG A 362 18.04 10.92 -22.43
N ASP A 363 18.16 9.65 -22.78
CA ASP A 363 17.07 8.72 -23.06
C ASP A 363 16.70 7.84 -21.86
N ALA A 364 17.42 7.96 -20.74
CA ALA A 364 17.17 7.17 -19.54
C ALA A 364 16.03 7.77 -18.70
N VAL A 365 15.16 6.91 -18.18
CA VAL A 365 14.03 7.32 -17.34
C VAL A 365 14.44 7.28 -15.87
N TYR A 366 14.47 8.43 -15.19
CA TYR A 366 14.84 8.57 -13.77
C TYR A 366 14.27 7.48 -12.86
N LYS A 367 12.94 7.34 -12.85
CA LYS A 367 12.24 6.41 -11.94
C LYS A 367 12.64 4.95 -12.16
N LYS A 368 12.83 4.54 -13.42
CA LYS A 368 13.20 3.16 -13.77
C LYS A 368 14.61 2.85 -13.25
N LEU A 369 15.55 3.77 -13.47
CA LEU A 369 16.92 3.59 -13.04
C LEU A 369 17.05 3.63 -11.51
N LEU A 370 16.36 4.56 -10.86
CA LEU A 370 16.33 4.64 -9.39
C LEU A 370 15.80 3.36 -8.75
N ASN A 371 14.73 2.78 -9.31
CA ASN A 371 14.19 1.52 -8.80
C ASN A 371 15.15 0.34 -9.01
N ASN A 372 15.85 0.30 -10.16
CA ASN A 372 16.88 -0.70 -10.40
C ASN A 372 18.06 -0.55 -9.42
N LEU A 373 18.45 0.69 -9.09
CA LEU A 373 19.45 0.96 -8.06
C LEU A 373 19.01 0.41 -6.70
N PHE A 374 17.77 0.66 -6.25
CA PHE A 374 17.26 0.06 -5.02
C PHE A 374 17.18 -1.49 -5.06
N LYS A 375 16.94 -2.07 -6.24
CA LYS A 375 16.81 -3.53 -6.38
C LYS A 375 18.15 -4.26 -6.35
N TYR A 376 19.17 -3.70 -7.01
CA TYR A 376 20.45 -4.38 -7.24
C TYR A 376 21.57 -3.94 -6.30
N THR A 377 21.36 -2.88 -5.50
CA THR A 377 22.39 -2.29 -4.63
C THR A 377 21.90 -2.14 -3.20
N GLU A 378 22.84 -1.84 -2.31
CA GLU A 378 22.65 -1.58 -0.89
C GLU A 378 22.05 -0.20 -0.61
N LEU A 379 21.60 0.54 -1.64
CA LEU A 379 20.74 1.71 -1.45
C LEU A 379 19.39 1.35 -0.83
N GLN A 380 18.98 0.08 -0.89
CA GLN A 380 17.90 -0.46 -0.10
C GLN A 380 18.35 -1.78 0.50
N THR A 381 18.40 -1.85 1.82
CA THR A 381 18.76 -3.06 2.55
C THR A 381 17.65 -3.41 3.52
N SER A 382 17.87 -4.50 4.25
CA SER A 382 17.01 -4.83 5.35
C SER A 382 17.83 -5.13 6.60
N TYR A 383 17.45 -4.48 7.68
CA TYR A 383 18.01 -4.66 9.00
C TYR A 383 17.30 -5.84 9.71
N PRO A 384 18.00 -6.95 9.96
CA PRO A 384 17.43 -8.10 10.65
C PRO A 384 17.46 -7.86 12.16
N VAL A 385 16.33 -7.43 12.71
CA VAL A 385 16.17 -7.21 14.16
C VAL A 385 16.16 -8.56 14.86
N ASN A 386 17.04 -8.71 15.85
CA ASN A 386 17.10 -9.87 16.72
C ASN A 386 17.53 -9.43 18.12
N MET A 387 16.58 -9.09 18.97
CA MET A 387 16.80 -8.51 20.29
C MET A 387 17.03 -9.62 21.31
N VAL A 388 18.31 -9.98 21.48
CA VAL A 388 18.76 -10.96 22.47
C VAL A 388 19.72 -10.29 23.44
N ALA A 389 19.46 -10.40 24.73
CA ALA A 389 20.30 -9.85 25.80
C ALA A 389 20.35 -10.82 26.98
N LEU A 390 21.32 -10.61 27.88
CA LEU A 390 21.40 -11.35 29.13
C LEU A 390 20.42 -10.74 30.13
N VAL A 391 19.45 -11.55 30.58
CA VAL A 391 18.52 -11.24 31.66
C VAL A 391 18.86 -12.18 32.81
N ASN A 392 19.34 -11.64 33.94
CA ASN A 392 19.82 -12.41 35.09
C ASN A 392 20.87 -13.48 34.71
N GLY A 393 21.80 -13.14 33.80
CA GLY A 393 22.87 -14.04 33.35
C GLY A 393 22.46 -15.06 32.29
N ALA A 394 21.17 -15.18 31.95
CA ALA A 394 20.67 -16.08 30.92
C ALA A 394 20.35 -15.33 29.61
N PRO A 395 20.72 -15.85 28.43
CA PRO A 395 20.37 -15.24 27.16
C PRO A 395 18.87 -15.39 26.88
N GLN A 396 18.16 -14.27 26.69
CA GLN A 396 16.73 -14.27 26.39
C GLN A 396 16.43 -13.39 25.18
N THR A 397 15.45 -13.82 24.37
CA THR A 397 14.85 -12.94 23.36
C THR A 397 13.90 -11.98 24.08
N VAL A 398 14.12 -10.68 23.92
CA VAL A 398 13.42 -9.65 24.68
C VAL A 398 12.62 -8.73 23.76
N SER A 399 11.43 -8.34 24.21
CA SER A 399 10.58 -7.34 23.55
C SER A 399 11.01 -5.92 23.94
N LEU A 400 10.52 -4.90 23.22
CA LEU A 400 10.75 -3.49 23.61
C LEU A 400 10.27 -3.23 25.04
N LYS A 401 9.08 -3.71 25.38
CA LYS A 401 8.49 -3.61 26.72
C LYS A 401 9.41 -4.26 27.75
N THR A 402 9.82 -5.51 27.53
CA THR A 402 10.70 -6.24 28.45
C THR A 402 12.02 -5.52 28.71
N ILE A 403 12.63 -4.92 27.69
CA ILE A 403 13.88 -4.15 27.87
C ILE A 403 13.66 -2.96 28.82
N LEU A 404 12.58 -2.19 28.60
CA LEU A 404 12.25 -1.03 29.43
C LEU A 404 11.88 -1.43 30.87
N GLU A 405 11.15 -2.54 31.06
CA GLU A 405 10.84 -3.07 32.39
C GLU A 405 12.11 -3.43 33.17
N GLN A 406 13.04 -4.16 32.54
CA GLN A 406 14.30 -4.54 33.18
C GLN A 406 15.16 -3.32 33.50
N TYR A 407 15.15 -2.32 32.63
CA TYR A 407 15.81 -1.05 32.87
C TYR A 407 15.21 -0.31 34.09
N ILE A 408 13.88 -0.18 34.18
CA ILE A 408 13.22 0.48 35.32
C ILE A 408 13.50 -0.28 36.61
N LYS A 409 13.41 -1.62 36.62
CA LYS A 409 13.74 -2.45 37.79
C LYS A 409 15.18 -2.25 38.24
N HIS A 410 16.12 -2.18 37.30
CA HIS A 410 17.52 -1.86 37.59
C HIS A 410 17.68 -0.47 38.20
N ARG A 411 17.02 0.55 37.63
CA ARG A 411 17.04 1.91 38.17
C ARG A 411 16.45 1.98 39.57
N VAL A 412 15.34 1.30 39.85
CA VAL A 412 14.78 1.23 41.21
C VAL A 412 15.83 0.69 42.18
N LYS A 413 16.49 -0.42 41.85
CA LYS A 413 17.56 -0.98 42.69
C LYS A 413 18.71 0.00 42.91
N VAL A 414 19.18 0.66 41.84
CA VAL A 414 20.27 1.64 41.92
C VAL A 414 19.90 2.83 42.82
N ILE A 415 18.69 3.37 42.67
CA ILE A 415 18.22 4.49 43.51
C ILE A 415 18.05 4.06 44.96
N THR A 416 17.48 2.88 45.22
CA THR A 416 17.37 2.32 46.57
C THR A 416 18.74 2.21 47.24
N ASN A 417 19.71 1.58 46.57
CA ASN A 417 21.07 1.44 47.11
C ASN A 417 21.74 2.79 47.35
N ARG A 418 21.59 3.73 46.40
CA ARG A 418 22.10 5.10 46.57
C ARG A 418 21.50 5.79 47.78
N CYS A 419 20.19 5.70 47.95
CA CYS A 419 19.48 6.29 49.08
C CYS A 419 19.89 5.64 50.41
N MET A 420 20.04 4.32 50.46
CA MET A 420 20.55 3.60 51.64
C MET A 420 21.97 4.04 51.99
N PHE A 421 22.88 4.06 51.01
CA PHE A 421 24.26 4.51 51.22
C PHE A 421 24.33 5.95 51.74
N GLU A 422 23.56 6.87 51.15
CA GLU A 422 23.50 8.25 51.61
C GLU A 422 22.82 8.39 52.98
N LEU A 423 21.83 7.55 53.28
CA LEU A 423 21.13 7.53 54.56
C LEU A 423 22.05 7.04 55.68
N ASP A 424 22.77 5.95 55.47
CA ASP A 424 23.72 5.39 56.43
C ASP A 424 24.83 6.40 56.74
N LYS A 425 25.37 7.04 55.69
CA LYS A 425 26.38 8.10 55.85
C LYS A 425 25.83 9.33 56.57
N ALA A 426 24.60 9.74 56.27
CA ALA A 426 23.94 10.87 56.93
C ALA A 426 23.63 10.58 58.40
N LYS A 427 23.10 9.39 58.71
CA LYS A 427 22.82 8.93 60.08
C LYS A 427 24.09 8.81 60.91
N ALA A 428 25.15 8.20 60.36
CA ALA A 428 26.44 8.11 61.04
C ALA A 428 27.02 9.50 61.35
N ARG A 429 26.90 10.45 60.41
CA ARG A 429 27.36 11.82 60.62
C ARG A 429 26.50 12.58 61.63
N ALA A 430 25.17 12.48 61.55
CA ALA A 430 24.24 13.11 62.48
C ALA A 430 24.47 12.60 63.91
N HIS A 431 24.63 11.28 64.07
CA HIS A 431 24.95 10.64 65.35
C HIS A 431 26.23 11.21 65.99
N ILE A 432 27.28 11.45 65.19
CA ILE A 432 28.50 12.11 65.69
C ILE A 432 28.23 13.55 66.13
N LEU A 433 27.49 14.34 65.33
CA LEU A 433 27.19 15.75 65.66
C LEU A 433 26.29 15.88 66.90
N GLU A 434 25.33 14.99 67.10
CA GLU A 434 24.51 14.91 68.31
C GLU A 434 25.38 14.64 69.55
N GLY A 435 26.36 13.73 69.42
CA GLY A 435 27.36 13.47 70.45
C GLY A 435 28.21 14.70 70.76
N LEU A 436 28.66 15.43 69.73
CA LEU A 436 29.44 16.65 69.88
C LEU A 436 28.65 17.79 70.52
N LEU A 437 27.37 17.99 70.17
CA LEU A 437 26.52 19.01 70.81
C LEU A 437 26.31 18.70 72.29
N LYS A 438 25.96 17.44 72.60
CA LYS A 438 25.84 16.98 73.99
C LYS A 438 27.16 17.13 74.74
N ALA A 439 28.30 16.92 74.08
CA ALA A 439 29.60 17.13 74.69
C ALA A 439 29.92 18.61 74.94
N LEU A 440 29.52 19.52 74.04
CA LEU A 440 29.66 20.96 74.22
C LEU A 440 28.82 21.50 75.39
N ASP A 441 27.66 20.90 75.67
CA ASP A 441 26.82 21.26 76.82
C ASP A 441 27.43 20.86 78.17
N HIS A 442 28.30 19.85 78.19
CA HIS A 442 28.93 19.30 79.40
C HIS A 442 30.47 19.37 79.35
N ILE A 443 31.03 20.38 78.65
CA ILE A 443 32.45 20.39 78.26
C ILE A 443 33.43 20.36 79.45
N ASP A 444 33.15 21.09 80.53
CA ASP A 444 34.03 21.15 81.70
C ASP A 444 34.11 19.79 82.43
N GLU A 445 32.99 19.07 82.49
CA GLU A 445 32.93 17.73 83.06
C GLU A 445 33.68 16.71 82.20
N ILE A 446 33.53 16.81 80.88
CA ILE A 446 34.22 15.95 79.91
C ILE A 446 35.74 16.18 79.99
N ILE A 447 36.20 17.43 80.00
CA ILE A 447 37.63 17.78 80.18
C ILE A 447 38.15 17.21 81.50
N THR A 448 37.37 17.27 82.57
CA THR A 448 37.78 16.72 83.87
C THR A 448 37.96 15.20 83.83
N ILE A 449 37.07 14.48 83.15
CA ILE A 449 37.18 13.02 82.97
C ILE A 449 38.40 12.68 82.12
N ILE A 450 38.60 13.37 81.00
CA ILE A 450 39.74 13.17 80.11
C ILE A 450 41.07 13.43 80.84
N LYS A 451 41.16 14.49 81.67
CA LYS A 451 42.36 14.80 82.44
C LYS A 451 42.64 13.81 83.59
N LYS A 452 41.63 13.10 84.08
CA LYS A 452 41.76 12.11 85.17
C LYS A 452 42.12 10.71 84.66
N ALA A 453 41.67 10.36 83.46
CA ALA A 453 42.00 9.08 82.83
C ALA A 453 43.50 9.00 82.49
N LYS A 454 44.11 7.82 82.69
CA LYS A 454 45.53 7.58 82.41
C LYS A 454 45.80 7.16 80.97
N THR A 455 44.78 6.65 80.29
CA THR A 455 44.85 6.18 78.90
C THR A 455 43.64 6.64 78.09
N GLU A 456 43.79 6.68 76.76
CA GLU A 456 42.71 7.04 75.85
C GLU A 456 41.53 6.06 75.96
N SER A 457 41.81 4.75 76.07
CA SER A 457 40.78 3.71 76.25
C SER A 457 39.97 3.91 77.53
N GLU A 458 40.62 4.25 78.65
CA GLU A 458 39.95 4.54 79.93
C GLU A 458 39.08 5.80 79.86
N ALA A 459 39.56 6.85 79.16
CA ALA A 459 38.80 8.07 78.92
C ALA A 459 37.56 7.79 78.07
N LYS A 460 37.72 7.01 77.00
CA LYS A 460 36.63 6.61 76.09
C LYS A 460 35.56 5.81 76.82
N GLU A 461 35.94 4.77 77.55
CA GLU A 461 35.01 3.94 78.33
C GLU A 461 34.26 4.78 79.38
N SER A 462 34.97 5.67 80.09
CA SER A 462 34.36 6.58 81.07
C SER A 462 33.33 7.53 80.44
N LEU A 463 33.62 8.07 79.25
CA LEU A 463 32.68 8.93 78.52
C LEU A 463 31.43 8.15 78.07
N MET A 464 31.60 6.91 77.62
CA MET A 464 30.50 6.02 77.24
C MET A 464 29.62 5.68 78.45
N THR A 465 30.20 5.23 79.57
CA THR A 465 29.45 4.84 80.76
C THR A 465 28.72 6.01 81.41
N LYS A 466 29.35 7.19 81.51
CA LYS A 466 28.77 8.33 82.25
C LYS A 466 27.72 9.09 81.44
N PHE A 467 27.96 9.33 80.15
CA PHE A 467 27.09 10.16 79.32
C PHE A 467 26.26 9.35 78.30
N GLY A 468 26.43 8.02 78.26
CA GLY A 468 25.74 7.15 77.31
C GLY A 468 26.17 7.38 75.86
N PHE A 469 27.40 7.86 75.63
CA PHE A 469 27.93 8.01 74.28
C PHE A 469 28.22 6.63 73.67
N SER A 470 28.01 6.49 72.36
CA SER A 470 28.51 5.34 71.60
C SER A 470 30.03 5.38 71.44
N ASP A 471 30.63 4.26 71.06
CA ASP A 471 32.07 4.18 70.77
C ASP A 471 32.52 5.23 69.73
N LEU A 472 31.76 5.40 68.65
CA LEU A 472 32.03 6.39 67.58
C LEU A 472 31.93 7.83 68.08
N GLN A 473 30.94 8.14 68.92
CA GLN A 473 30.78 9.48 69.51
C GLN A 473 31.90 9.77 70.50
N ALA A 474 32.23 8.83 71.39
CA ALA A 474 33.28 8.99 72.38
C ALA A 474 34.64 9.22 71.71
N GLN A 475 34.96 8.49 70.63
CA GLN A 475 36.16 8.74 69.83
C GLN A 475 36.16 10.14 69.22
N ALA A 476 35.05 10.54 68.58
CA ALA A 476 34.96 11.85 67.94
C ALA A 476 35.08 13.03 68.94
N ILE A 477 34.63 12.84 70.19
CA ILE A 477 34.80 13.81 71.28
C ILE A 477 36.27 13.91 71.70
N LEU A 478 36.98 12.78 71.82
CA LEU A 478 38.41 12.76 72.13
C LEU A 478 39.25 13.41 71.03
N ASP A 479 38.86 13.23 69.77
CA ASP A 479 39.51 13.83 68.60
C ASP A 479 39.16 15.32 68.40
N MET A 480 38.28 15.89 69.24
CA MET A 480 37.79 17.25 69.10
C MET A 480 38.90 18.29 69.39
N GLN A 481 39.11 19.20 68.43
CA GLN A 481 40.06 20.30 68.58
C GLN A 481 39.47 21.45 69.41
N LEU A 482 40.27 22.07 70.30
CA LEU A 482 39.85 23.18 71.16
C LEU A 482 39.17 24.36 70.43
N LYS A 483 39.52 24.63 69.17
CA LYS A 483 38.90 25.68 68.35
C LYS A 483 37.40 25.48 68.10
N ARG A 484 36.91 24.24 68.21
CA ARG A 484 35.49 23.87 68.04
C ARG A 484 34.60 24.29 69.21
N LEU A 485 35.19 24.76 70.32
CA LEU A 485 34.47 25.21 71.52
C LEU A 485 33.91 26.64 71.39
N THR A 486 34.20 27.35 70.29
CA THR A 486 33.68 28.70 70.07
C THR A 486 32.19 28.70 69.70
N GLY A 487 31.45 29.73 70.09
CA GLY A 487 30.00 29.81 69.82
C GLY A 487 29.65 29.76 68.32
N LEU A 488 30.51 30.30 67.45
CA LEU A 488 30.34 30.20 65.99
C LEU A 488 30.46 28.76 65.47
N GLU A 489 31.33 27.94 66.05
CA GLU A 489 31.49 26.53 65.65
C GLU A 489 30.34 25.67 66.15
N ARG A 490 29.79 25.97 67.33
CA ARG A 490 28.55 25.35 67.82
C ARG A 490 27.39 25.61 66.86
N ALA A 491 27.17 26.86 66.46
CA ALA A 491 26.10 27.22 65.52
C ALA A 491 26.23 26.49 64.17
N LYS A 492 27.46 26.31 63.65
CA LYS A 492 27.70 25.52 62.43
C LYS A 492 27.36 24.04 62.61
N ILE A 493 27.65 23.45 63.77
CA ILE A 493 27.30 22.06 64.08
C ILE A 493 25.78 21.89 64.14
N GLU A 494 25.07 22.83 64.78
CA GLU A 494 23.60 22.83 64.84
C GLU A 494 22.98 22.97 63.44
N GLU A 495 23.51 23.86 62.59
CA GLU A 495 23.06 24.03 61.20
C GLU A 495 23.35 22.78 60.34
N GLU A 496 24.55 22.18 60.46
CA GLU A 496 24.90 20.93 59.79
C GLU A 496 23.99 19.78 60.22
N LEU A 497 23.73 19.64 61.53
CA LEU A 497 22.85 18.60 62.07
C LEU A 497 21.42 18.77 61.57
N LYS A 498 20.88 20.00 61.60
CA LYS A 498 19.53 20.28 61.08
C LYS A 498 19.41 19.92 59.61
N ALA A 499 20.38 20.31 58.78
CA ALA A 499 20.39 19.97 57.36
C ALA A 499 20.48 18.45 57.13
N LEU A 500 21.24 17.72 57.96
CA LEU A 500 21.32 16.26 57.90
C LEU A 500 20.01 15.59 58.35
N GLN A 501 19.34 16.10 59.37
CA GLN A 501 18.03 15.60 59.81
C GLN A 501 16.97 15.77 58.71
N GLU A 502 16.94 16.93 58.05
CA GLU A 502 16.08 17.17 56.87
C GLU A 502 16.40 16.18 55.73
N LYS A 503 17.70 15.94 55.47
CA LYS A 503 18.13 14.96 54.46
C LYS A 503 17.75 13.53 54.83
N ILE A 504 17.90 13.12 56.09
CA ILE A 504 17.52 11.80 56.60
C ILE A 504 16.02 11.59 56.42
N ALA A 505 15.20 12.55 56.85
CA ALA A 505 13.75 12.48 56.70
C ALA A 505 13.32 12.37 55.22
N TYR A 506 14.00 13.09 54.34
CA TYR A 506 13.78 12.98 52.89
C TYR A 506 14.14 11.60 52.34
N LEU A 507 15.30 11.05 52.69
CA LEU A 507 15.78 9.75 52.22
C LEU A 507 14.92 8.59 52.76
N GLU A 508 14.59 8.60 54.06
CA GLU A 508 13.65 7.65 54.65
C GLU A 508 12.27 7.75 53.99
N GLY A 509 11.84 8.99 53.71
CA GLY A 509 10.62 9.28 52.97
C GLY A 509 10.61 8.69 51.56
N ILE A 510 11.74 8.65 50.85
CA ILE A 510 11.86 8.00 49.53
C ILE A 510 11.82 6.48 49.69
N LEU A 511 12.63 5.93 50.60
CA LEU A 511 12.74 4.48 50.81
C LEU A 511 11.43 3.84 51.29
N SER A 512 10.52 4.64 51.88
CA SER A 512 9.22 4.17 52.35
C SER A 512 8.22 3.84 51.22
N SER A 513 8.47 4.23 49.97
CA SER A 513 7.50 4.06 48.87
C SER A 513 8.17 3.94 47.50
N VAL A 514 7.84 2.88 46.76
CA VAL A 514 8.38 2.69 45.39
C VAL A 514 7.89 3.80 44.47
N THR A 515 6.67 4.31 44.64
CA THR A 515 6.14 5.46 43.89
C THR A 515 7.04 6.69 43.99
N LYS A 516 7.62 6.98 45.16
CA LYS A 516 8.56 8.09 45.33
C LYS A 516 9.90 7.83 44.66
N ILE A 517 10.40 6.59 44.70
CA ILE A 517 11.60 6.17 43.97
C ILE A 517 11.38 6.35 42.46
N LEU A 518 10.24 5.92 41.94
CA LEU A 518 9.85 6.09 40.54
C LEU A 518 9.73 7.56 40.15
N ALA A 519 9.23 8.42 41.04
CA ALA A 519 9.22 9.87 40.84
C ALA A 519 10.65 10.44 40.71
N VAL A 520 11.60 9.99 41.53
CA VAL A 520 13.01 10.38 41.40
C VAL A 520 13.58 9.91 40.06
N ILE A 521 13.32 8.67 39.65
CA ILE A 521 13.76 8.14 38.34
C ILE A 521 13.18 8.98 37.19
N LYS A 522 11.89 9.33 37.28
CA LYS A 522 11.21 10.18 36.30
C LYS A 522 11.85 11.56 36.21
N THR A 523 12.16 12.20 37.33
CA THR A 523 12.87 13.49 37.34
C THR A 523 14.25 13.38 36.69
N GLU A 524 15.07 12.40 37.08
CA GLU A 524 16.42 12.23 36.54
C GLU A 524 16.43 11.97 35.02
N ILE A 525 15.49 11.16 34.52
CA ILE A 525 15.46 10.83 33.09
C ILE A 525 14.93 12.01 32.24
N LEU A 526 14.07 12.85 32.81
CA LEU A 526 13.61 14.09 32.17
C LEU A 526 14.73 15.14 32.08
N GLU A 527 15.54 15.29 33.13
CA GLU A 527 16.74 16.15 33.10
C GLU A 527 17.73 15.68 32.02
N ILE A 528 17.90 14.37 31.88
CA ILE A 528 18.71 13.78 30.80
C ILE A 528 18.16 14.14 29.42
N LYS A 529 16.83 14.05 29.23
CA LYS A 529 16.18 14.43 27.97
C LYS A 529 16.40 15.91 27.66
N GLU A 530 16.33 16.79 28.66
CA GLU A 530 16.60 18.21 28.49
C GLU A 530 18.07 18.47 28.10
N LYS A 531 19.01 17.76 28.73
CA LYS A 531 20.45 17.97 28.53
C LYS A 531 21.00 17.38 27.22
N TYR A 532 20.46 16.23 26.79
CA TYR A 532 21.03 15.45 25.68
C TYR A 532 20.01 15.07 24.59
N GLY A 533 18.75 15.45 24.73
CA GLY A 533 17.71 15.16 23.75
C GLY A 533 18.02 15.80 22.40
N ASP A 534 17.70 15.07 21.32
CA ASP A 534 17.90 15.55 19.96
C ASP A 534 16.74 15.14 19.04
N GLU A 535 16.68 15.80 17.88
CA GLU A 535 15.68 15.47 16.87
C GLU A 535 15.97 14.11 16.22
N ARG A 536 14.89 13.45 15.80
CA ARG A 536 14.95 12.18 15.08
C ARG A 536 15.62 12.40 13.72
N ARG A 537 16.61 11.57 13.39
CA ARG A 537 17.29 11.61 12.09
C ARG A 537 16.57 10.76 11.04
N THR A 538 16.16 9.57 11.44
CA THR A 538 15.60 8.54 10.56
C THR A 538 14.12 8.77 10.30
N LYS A 539 13.72 8.86 9.03
CA LYS A 539 12.31 9.04 8.66
C LYS A 539 11.59 7.70 8.63
N VAL A 540 10.45 7.58 9.32
CA VAL A 540 9.65 6.35 9.35
C VAL A 540 8.36 6.56 8.57
N PHE A 541 8.13 5.73 7.56
CA PHE A 541 6.93 5.74 6.73
C PHE A 541 6.10 4.48 6.99
N LYS A 542 4.78 4.66 7.18
CA LYS A 542 3.86 3.55 7.49
C LYS A 542 3.88 2.45 6.44
N HIS A 543 3.89 2.85 5.18
CA HIS A 543 3.94 1.96 4.04
C HIS A 543 5.16 2.29 3.19
N MET A 544 5.75 1.25 2.60
CA MET A 544 6.72 1.42 1.54
C MET A 544 6.02 2.13 0.35
N PRO A 545 6.53 3.27 -0.17
CA PRO A 545 6.11 3.75 -1.46
C PRO A 545 6.41 2.62 -2.43
N GLY A 546 5.32 2.11 -3.02
CA GLY A 546 5.12 0.71 -3.34
C GLY A 546 6.36 -0.01 -3.86
N THR A 547 6.49 -1.30 -3.52
CA THR A 547 6.93 -2.24 -4.53
C THR A 547 6.02 -2.06 -5.74
N PHE A 548 6.40 -1.15 -6.63
CA PHE A 548 5.72 -0.96 -7.89
C PHE A 548 5.88 -2.29 -8.62
N THR A 549 4.78 -3.02 -8.79
CA THR A 549 4.71 -4.04 -9.83
C THR A 549 5.02 -3.36 -11.15
N GLU A 550 5.62 -4.07 -12.12
CA GLU A 550 5.92 -3.49 -13.44
C GLU A 550 4.69 -2.78 -14.05
N GLU A 551 3.48 -3.26 -13.72
CA GLU A 551 2.19 -2.63 -13.98
C GLU A 551 2.14 -1.15 -13.60
N GLN A 552 2.58 -0.76 -12.40
CA GLN A 552 2.48 0.63 -11.95
C GLN A 552 3.53 1.55 -12.60
N LEU A 553 4.55 0.99 -13.27
CA LEU A 553 5.53 1.74 -14.06
C LEU A 553 5.05 2.00 -15.49
N ILE A 554 4.05 1.24 -15.93
CA ILE A 554 3.55 1.25 -17.31
C ILE A 554 2.20 1.96 -17.30
N GLU A 555 2.10 3.04 -18.06
CA GLU A 555 0.85 3.77 -18.21
C GLU A 555 -0.24 2.83 -18.70
N ASN A 556 -1.31 2.64 -17.90
CA ASN A 556 -2.43 1.83 -18.35
C ASN A 556 -3.20 2.57 -19.46
N LYS A 557 -2.80 2.34 -20.71
CA LYS A 557 -3.35 2.97 -21.92
C LYS A 557 -4.00 1.92 -22.81
N GLU A 558 -5.00 2.34 -23.56
CA GLU A 558 -5.65 1.47 -24.54
C GLU A 558 -4.78 1.37 -25.79
N VAL A 559 -4.51 0.13 -26.21
CA VAL A 559 -3.69 -0.21 -27.36
C VAL A 559 -4.42 -1.20 -28.25
N ILE A 560 -4.03 -1.25 -29.51
CA ILE A 560 -4.46 -2.27 -30.44
C ILE A 560 -3.32 -3.27 -30.57
N VAL A 561 -3.59 -4.51 -30.17
CA VAL A 561 -2.69 -5.63 -30.41
C VAL A 561 -3.00 -6.21 -31.78
N THR A 562 -1.99 -6.31 -32.64
CA THR A 562 -2.10 -6.94 -33.95
C THR A 562 -1.15 -8.11 -34.05
N LEU A 563 -1.67 -9.27 -34.48
CA LEU A 563 -0.92 -10.45 -34.85
C LEU A 563 -1.06 -10.70 -36.35
N THR A 564 0.04 -10.90 -37.07
CA THR A 564 0.06 -11.16 -38.51
C THR A 564 0.03 -12.66 -38.83
N GLN A 565 -0.18 -13.00 -40.11
CA GLN A 565 -0.24 -14.38 -40.58
C GLN A 565 1.14 -15.06 -40.54
N ALA A 566 2.24 -14.32 -40.75
CA ALA A 566 3.60 -14.81 -40.55
C ALA A 566 4.03 -14.80 -39.07
N GLY A 567 3.11 -14.54 -38.14
CA GLY A 567 3.35 -14.66 -36.70
C GLY A 567 4.07 -13.48 -36.08
N TYR A 568 3.96 -12.26 -36.61
CA TYR A 568 4.48 -11.07 -35.96
C TYR A 568 3.42 -10.39 -35.10
N ILE A 569 3.78 -10.04 -33.87
CA ILE A 569 2.91 -9.34 -32.93
C ILE A 569 3.48 -7.97 -32.56
N LYS A 570 2.57 -7.00 -32.42
CA LYS A 570 2.88 -5.65 -31.93
C LYS A 570 1.68 -5.04 -31.23
N GLN A 571 1.94 -4.09 -30.35
CA GLN A 571 0.93 -3.15 -29.90
C GLN A 571 1.12 -1.82 -30.62
N VAL A 572 0.02 -1.20 -31.04
CA VAL A 572 0.01 0.14 -31.62
C VAL A 572 -0.99 1.01 -30.87
N PRO A 573 -0.72 2.31 -30.66
CA PRO A 573 -1.71 3.22 -30.09
C PRO A 573 -3.01 3.20 -30.93
N ARG A 574 -4.17 3.20 -30.27
CA ARG A 574 -5.49 3.12 -30.93
C ARG A 574 -5.69 4.16 -32.04
N ASN A 575 -5.07 5.34 -31.89
CA ASN A 575 -5.17 6.48 -32.79
C ASN A 575 -4.42 6.31 -34.14
N THR A 576 -3.76 5.18 -34.37
CA THR A 576 -2.87 4.97 -35.53
C THR A 576 -3.61 4.60 -36.82
N TYR A 577 -4.85 4.07 -36.74
CA TYR A 577 -5.64 3.68 -37.93
C TYR A 577 -6.58 4.83 -38.38
N LYS A 578 -6.24 5.50 -39.49
CA LYS A 578 -7.06 6.56 -40.13
C LYS A 578 -8.22 5.98 -40.97
N VAL A 579 -9.33 6.70 -41.08
CA VAL A 579 -10.46 6.39 -41.99
C VAL A 579 -10.31 7.14 -43.32
N GLN A 580 -10.54 6.47 -44.46
CA GLN A 580 -10.61 7.08 -45.81
C GLN A 580 -12.06 7.15 -46.32
N LYS A 581 -12.36 8.12 -47.21
CA LYS A 581 -13.68 8.37 -47.82
C LYS A 581 -13.91 7.53 -49.11
N ARG A 582 -15.18 7.47 -49.54
CA ARG A 582 -15.71 6.74 -50.71
C ARG A 582 -15.03 7.17 -52.03
N GLY A 583 -14.65 6.19 -52.86
CA GLY A 583 -14.19 6.41 -54.25
C GLY A 583 -12.68 6.62 -54.45
N GLY A 584 -11.85 6.59 -53.41
CA GLY A 584 -10.40 6.69 -53.56
C GLY A 584 -9.77 5.41 -54.11
N LYS A 585 -8.87 5.52 -55.11
CA LYS A 585 -7.92 4.45 -55.44
C LYS A 585 -7.11 4.15 -54.17
N GLY A 586 -7.26 2.94 -53.65
CA GLY A 586 -6.63 2.51 -52.39
C GLY A 586 -5.14 2.83 -52.38
N VAL A 587 -4.65 3.31 -51.23
CA VAL A 587 -3.21 3.56 -51.03
C VAL A 587 -2.56 2.25 -50.62
N ILE A 588 -1.46 1.90 -51.30
CA ILE A 588 -0.59 0.76 -50.98
C ILE A 588 -0.16 0.86 -49.50
N GLY A 589 -0.50 -0.16 -48.70
CA GLY A 589 -0.32 -0.16 -47.24
C GLY A 589 1.08 -0.54 -46.74
N PHE A 590 1.97 -1.02 -47.63
CA PHE A 590 3.31 -1.53 -47.31
C PHE A 590 4.30 -1.23 -48.45
N GLU A 591 5.55 -0.87 -48.12
CA GLU A 591 6.64 -0.89 -49.10
C GLU A 591 7.00 -2.34 -49.45
N THR A 592 7.21 -2.58 -50.74
CA THR A 592 7.50 -3.88 -51.35
C THR A 592 8.77 -4.53 -50.78
N LYS A 593 8.58 -5.64 -50.06
CA LYS A 593 9.23 -6.95 -50.21
C LYS A 593 8.74 -7.86 -49.06
N GLU A 594 7.84 -8.78 -49.40
CA GLU A 594 7.13 -9.78 -48.57
C GLU A 594 5.82 -9.32 -47.89
N GLU A 595 4.71 -9.83 -48.44
CA GLU A 595 3.31 -9.62 -48.06
C GLU A 595 2.98 -10.37 -46.75
N ASP A 596 2.83 -9.66 -45.63
CA ASP A 596 2.38 -10.25 -44.36
C ASP A 596 1.09 -9.56 -43.87
N ASN A 597 -0.03 -10.30 -43.91
CA ASN A 597 -1.37 -9.79 -43.62
C ASN A 597 -1.70 -9.88 -42.12
N VAL A 598 -2.53 -8.97 -41.61
CA VAL A 598 -2.98 -9.01 -40.21
C VAL A 598 -4.02 -10.11 -40.01
N LYS A 599 -3.73 -11.06 -39.12
CA LYS A 599 -4.55 -12.23 -38.77
C LYS A 599 -5.53 -11.92 -37.64
N ILE A 600 -5.08 -11.25 -36.57
CA ILE A 600 -5.89 -10.91 -35.39
C ILE A 600 -5.64 -9.45 -35.01
N ILE A 601 -6.72 -8.73 -34.70
CA ILE A 601 -6.70 -7.36 -34.17
C ILE A 601 -7.59 -7.34 -32.93
N GLN A 602 -7.03 -6.95 -31.78
CA GLN A 602 -7.78 -6.87 -30.53
C GLN A 602 -7.44 -5.58 -29.79
N ALA A 603 -8.45 -4.89 -29.29
CA ALA A 603 -8.26 -3.77 -28.37
C ALA A 603 -7.99 -4.32 -26.96
N ALA A 604 -7.01 -3.74 -26.28
CA ALA A 604 -6.56 -4.17 -24.97
C ALA A 604 -6.14 -2.95 -24.16
N MET A 605 -6.29 -3.02 -22.85
CA MET A 605 -5.52 -2.15 -21.97
C MET A 605 -4.12 -2.73 -21.81
N THR A 606 -3.09 -1.88 -21.77
CA THR A 606 -1.71 -2.36 -21.55
C THR A 606 -1.59 -3.26 -20.33
N HIS A 607 -2.46 -3.11 -19.32
CA HIS A 607 -2.45 -3.92 -18.10
C HIS A 607 -3.16 -5.27 -18.20
N ASP A 608 -3.95 -5.51 -19.23
CA ASP A 608 -4.69 -6.76 -19.36
C ASP A 608 -3.75 -7.95 -19.59
N SER A 609 -4.24 -9.15 -19.28
CA SER A 609 -3.59 -10.40 -19.65
C SER A 609 -4.13 -10.91 -20.98
N ILE A 610 -3.25 -11.42 -21.83
CA ILE A 610 -3.62 -12.09 -23.08
C ILE A 610 -3.36 -13.59 -22.93
N LEU A 611 -4.37 -14.40 -23.24
CA LEU A 611 -4.27 -15.84 -23.45
C LEU A 611 -4.12 -16.13 -24.95
N TYR A 612 -3.04 -16.84 -25.31
CA TYR A 612 -2.73 -17.23 -26.68
C TYR A 612 -3.03 -18.71 -26.86
N PHE A 613 -4.06 -19.04 -27.64
CA PHE A 613 -4.38 -20.43 -27.98
C PHE A 613 -3.70 -20.83 -29.28
N SER A 614 -3.05 -21.99 -29.28
CA SER A 614 -2.38 -22.56 -30.46
C SER A 614 -3.22 -23.58 -31.21
N ASN A 615 -2.93 -23.83 -32.48
CA ASN A 615 -3.48 -24.93 -33.28
C ASN A 615 -3.26 -26.31 -32.63
N LYS A 616 -2.16 -26.49 -31.89
CA LYS A 616 -1.84 -27.72 -31.13
C LYS A 616 -2.58 -27.86 -29.79
N GLY A 617 -3.53 -26.97 -29.47
CA GLY A 617 -4.35 -27.09 -28.26
C GLY A 617 -3.65 -26.68 -26.96
N LYS A 618 -2.51 -25.98 -27.03
CA LYS A 618 -1.87 -25.30 -25.90
C LYS A 618 -2.38 -23.88 -25.73
N VAL A 619 -2.19 -23.35 -24.52
CA VAL A 619 -2.41 -21.95 -24.17
C VAL A 619 -1.19 -21.36 -23.45
N TYR A 620 -0.85 -20.13 -23.83
CA TYR A 620 0.20 -19.33 -23.23
C TYR A 620 -0.38 -18.03 -22.68
N GLN A 621 0.35 -17.35 -21.80
CA GLN A 621 -0.08 -16.08 -21.24
C GLN A 621 1.08 -15.08 -21.22
N THR A 622 0.76 -13.85 -21.59
CA THR A 622 1.63 -12.68 -21.38
C THR A 622 0.79 -11.50 -20.93
N ARG A 623 1.46 -10.45 -20.47
CA ARG A 623 0.81 -9.15 -20.28
C ARG A 623 0.85 -8.36 -21.58
N VAL A 624 -0.13 -7.49 -21.81
CA VAL A 624 -0.20 -6.69 -23.05
C VAL A 624 1.03 -5.78 -23.18
N TRP A 625 1.53 -5.23 -22.07
CA TRP A 625 2.72 -4.37 -22.09
C TRP A 625 4.03 -5.07 -22.45
N GLU A 626 4.07 -6.41 -22.36
CA GLU A 626 5.25 -7.21 -22.76
C GLU A 626 5.35 -7.33 -24.29
N ILE A 627 4.27 -6.99 -25.01
CA ILE A 627 4.26 -6.89 -26.47
C ILE A 627 4.97 -5.59 -26.88
N PRO A 628 5.92 -5.64 -27.84
CA PRO A 628 6.64 -4.45 -28.26
C PRO A 628 5.71 -3.41 -28.91
N GLU A 629 5.90 -2.15 -28.54
CA GLU A 629 5.26 -1.01 -29.21
C GLU A 629 5.88 -0.79 -30.59
N GLY A 630 5.04 -0.66 -31.62
CA GLY A 630 5.48 -0.55 -33.00
C GLY A 630 4.73 0.53 -33.78
N ALA A 631 5.34 0.99 -34.87
CA ALA A 631 4.65 1.83 -35.85
C ALA A 631 3.67 0.99 -36.69
N ARG A 632 2.65 1.63 -37.27
CA ARG A 632 1.70 1.00 -38.20
C ARG A 632 2.39 0.18 -39.29
N THR A 633 3.47 0.72 -39.84
CA THR A 633 4.25 0.18 -40.96
C THR A 633 5.30 -0.85 -40.54
N SER A 634 5.61 -0.96 -39.24
CA SER A 634 6.61 -1.93 -38.75
C SER A 634 6.02 -3.35 -38.67
N LYS A 635 6.81 -4.38 -38.97
CA LYS A 635 6.35 -5.78 -38.89
C LYS A 635 6.01 -6.20 -37.45
N GLY A 636 6.64 -5.61 -36.43
CA GLY A 636 6.52 -6.04 -35.04
C GLY A 636 7.60 -7.06 -34.69
N LYS A 637 7.40 -7.87 -33.64
CA LYS A 637 8.32 -8.93 -33.23
C LYS A 637 7.70 -10.29 -33.49
N ALA A 638 8.48 -11.26 -33.95
CA ALA A 638 7.99 -12.62 -34.14
C ALA A 638 7.50 -13.20 -32.80
N ILE A 639 6.31 -13.80 -32.80
CA ILE A 639 5.63 -14.32 -31.61
C ILE A 639 6.44 -15.44 -30.94
N VAL A 640 7.21 -16.21 -31.72
CA VAL A 640 8.15 -17.24 -31.25
C VAL A 640 9.28 -16.67 -30.36
N ASN A 641 9.55 -15.37 -30.44
CA ASN A 641 10.53 -14.69 -29.58
C ASN A 641 9.91 -14.13 -28.29
N ILE A 642 8.61 -14.33 -28.10
CA ILE A 642 7.84 -13.92 -26.91
C ILE A 642 7.28 -15.16 -26.22
N LEU A 643 6.84 -16.16 -27.00
CA LEU A 643 6.30 -17.43 -26.54
C LEU A 643 7.15 -18.60 -27.05
N PRO A 644 7.44 -19.62 -26.22
CA PRO A 644 8.22 -20.79 -26.63
C PRO A 644 7.34 -21.80 -27.40
N LEU A 645 7.00 -21.46 -28.65
CA LEU A 645 6.20 -22.31 -29.54
C LEU A 645 7.04 -23.46 -30.13
N GLU A 646 6.43 -24.63 -30.31
CA GLU A 646 7.07 -25.75 -31.01
C GLU A 646 7.07 -25.58 -32.53
N ALA A 647 7.88 -26.38 -33.25
CA ALA A 647 7.83 -26.42 -34.70
C ALA A 647 6.42 -26.78 -35.22
N GLY A 648 5.87 -25.98 -36.13
CA GLY A 648 4.52 -26.12 -36.67
C GLY A 648 3.39 -25.73 -35.72
N GLU A 649 3.69 -25.03 -34.61
CA GLU A 649 2.69 -24.50 -33.67
C GLU A 649 2.39 -23.03 -33.98
N ASP A 650 1.13 -22.74 -34.33
CA ASP A 650 0.65 -21.41 -34.70
C ASP A 650 -0.46 -20.93 -33.76
N ILE A 651 -0.50 -19.63 -33.47
CA ILE A 651 -1.56 -19.03 -32.64
C ILE A 651 -2.85 -18.87 -33.45
N THR A 652 -3.96 -19.40 -32.93
CA THR A 652 -5.28 -19.42 -33.57
C THR A 652 -6.29 -18.49 -32.92
N SER A 653 -6.16 -18.17 -31.63
CA SER A 653 -7.05 -17.23 -30.93
C SER A 653 -6.33 -16.46 -29.83
N LEU A 654 -6.73 -15.20 -29.63
CA LEU A 654 -6.32 -14.35 -28.52
C LEU A 654 -7.55 -14.07 -27.66
N LEU A 655 -7.45 -14.28 -26.34
CA LEU A 655 -8.48 -13.86 -25.39
C LEU A 655 -7.87 -12.90 -24.37
N ILE A 656 -8.56 -11.78 -24.13
CA ILE A 656 -8.10 -10.75 -23.21
C ILE A 656 -8.97 -10.80 -21.96
N TYR A 657 -8.35 -10.77 -20.80
CA TYR A 657 -9.05 -10.68 -19.53
C TYR A 657 -8.29 -9.85 -18.51
N ASN A 658 -9.04 -9.25 -17.58
CA ASN A 658 -8.46 -8.59 -16.43
C ASN A 658 -8.21 -9.62 -15.32
N SER A 659 -6.95 -9.81 -14.95
CA SER A 659 -6.54 -10.76 -13.92
C SER A 659 -6.95 -10.36 -12.49
N GLU A 660 -7.33 -9.10 -12.26
CA GLU A 660 -7.73 -8.57 -10.94
C GLU A 660 -9.21 -8.78 -10.62
N ASP A 661 -10.06 -9.05 -11.62
CA ASP A 661 -11.48 -9.30 -11.42
C ASP A 661 -11.73 -10.76 -10.97
N THR A 662 -11.53 -11.00 -9.67
CA THR A 662 -11.67 -12.32 -9.06
C THR A 662 -13.09 -12.90 -9.14
N LYS A 663 -14.14 -12.06 -9.25
CA LYS A 663 -15.53 -12.53 -9.37
C LYS A 663 -15.82 -13.10 -10.76
N SER A 664 -15.18 -12.57 -11.80
CA SER A 664 -15.33 -13.06 -13.18
C SER A 664 -14.68 -14.43 -13.41
N LEU A 665 -13.64 -14.78 -12.63
CA LEU A 665 -12.83 -16.00 -12.86
C LEU A 665 -13.59 -17.30 -12.62
N GLU A 666 -14.57 -17.29 -11.71
CA GLU A 666 -15.34 -18.48 -11.33
C GLU A 666 -16.64 -18.65 -12.14
N SER A 667 -17.19 -17.55 -12.68
CA SER A 667 -18.43 -17.54 -13.45
C SER A 667 -18.23 -17.52 -14.96
N THR A 668 -17.00 -17.31 -15.44
CA THR A 668 -16.66 -17.27 -16.87
C THR A 668 -16.05 -18.59 -17.33
N PHE A 669 -16.43 -19.03 -18.52
CA PHE A 669 -15.90 -20.19 -19.22
C PHE A 669 -15.17 -19.79 -20.50
N ILE A 670 -14.19 -20.61 -20.89
CA ILE A 670 -13.60 -20.59 -22.22
C ILE A 670 -14.20 -21.75 -23.02
N PHE A 671 -14.93 -21.40 -24.06
CA PHE A 671 -15.48 -22.33 -25.03
C PHE A 671 -14.55 -22.43 -26.24
N MET A 672 -14.14 -23.66 -26.57
CA MET A 672 -13.16 -23.98 -27.61
C MET A 672 -13.80 -24.83 -28.70
N CYS A 673 -13.40 -24.62 -29.95
CA CYS A 673 -13.82 -25.41 -31.09
C CYS A 673 -12.65 -25.72 -32.04
N THR A 674 -12.61 -26.96 -32.49
CA THR A 674 -11.61 -27.51 -33.41
C THR A 674 -12.10 -27.52 -34.85
N THR A 675 -11.18 -27.72 -35.79
CA THR A 675 -11.45 -27.88 -37.22
C THR A 675 -12.42 -29.02 -37.53
N LYS A 676 -12.33 -30.15 -36.80
CA LYS A 676 -13.19 -31.33 -37.02
C LYS A 676 -14.50 -31.30 -36.23
N GLY A 677 -14.86 -30.15 -35.66
CA GLY A 677 -16.15 -29.96 -34.99
C GLY A 677 -16.22 -30.52 -33.56
N THR A 678 -15.09 -30.86 -32.96
CA THR A 678 -14.98 -31.11 -31.51
C THR A 678 -15.03 -29.78 -30.75
N VAL A 679 -15.86 -29.71 -29.71
CA VAL A 679 -16.02 -28.53 -28.85
C VAL A 679 -15.76 -28.87 -27.38
N LYS A 680 -15.32 -27.88 -26.62
CA LYS A 680 -15.03 -28.04 -25.19
C LYS A 680 -15.31 -26.77 -24.42
N LYS A 681 -15.72 -26.93 -23.16
CA LYS A 681 -15.87 -25.84 -22.21
C LYS A 681 -14.99 -26.08 -20.98
N THR A 682 -14.27 -25.06 -20.53
CA THR A 682 -13.43 -25.09 -19.32
C THR A 682 -13.57 -23.77 -18.57
N THR A 683 -13.53 -23.78 -17.24
CA THR A 683 -13.61 -22.55 -16.42
C THR A 683 -12.38 -21.67 -16.62
N LEU A 684 -12.55 -20.34 -16.58
CA LEU A 684 -11.42 -19.40 -16.72
C LEU A 684 -10.41 -19.56 -15.57
N ALA A 685 -10.85 -19.93 -14.37
CA ALA A 685 -10.01 -20.22 -13.21
C ALA A 685 -8.90 -21.27 -13.47
N GLU A 686 -9.13 -22.25 -14.35
CA GLU A 686 -8.14 -23.26 -14.73
C GLU A 686 -6.93 -22.68 -15.48
N PHE A 687 -7.04 -21.45 -15.97
CA PHE A 687 -6.01 -20.74 -16.73
C PHE A 687 -5.31 -19.64 -15.90
N LYS A 688 -5.50 -19.61 -14.58
CA LYS A 688 -4.95 -18.56 -13.70
C LYS A 688 -3.41 -18.56 -13.63
N ASN A 689 -2.80 -19.75 -13.61
CA ASN A 689 -1.36 -19.92 -13.40
C ASN A 689 -0.73 -20.67 -14.59
N ILE A 690 -0.51 -19.95 -15.69
CA ILE A 690 0.15 -20.49 -16.89
C ILE A 690 1.68 -20.34 -16.74
N ARG A 691 2.41 -21.44 -16.91
CA ARG A 691 3.88 -21.44 -16.91
C ARG A 691 4.41 -20.88 -18.24
N SER A 692 5.65 -20.42 -18.25
CA SER A 692 6.29 -19.84 -19.46
C SER A 692 6.28 -20.77 -20.68
N ASN A 693 6.35 -22.09 -20.47
CA ASN A 693 6.28 -23.11 -21.53
C ASN A 693 4.85 -23.44 -22.00
N GLY A 694 3.84 -22.69 -21.53
CA GLY A 694 2.44 -22.94 -21.82
C GLY A 694 1.88 -24.15 -21.10
N ILE A 695 0.57 -24.32 -21.17
CA ILE A 695 -0.16 -25.47 -20.62
C ILE A 695 -1.11 -26.03 -21.68
N ILE A 696 -1.49 -27.29 -21.55
CA ILE A 696 -2.53 -27.90 -22.40
C ILE A 696 -3.87 -27.22 -22.06
N ALA A 697 -4.62 -26.81 -23.09
CA ALA A 697 -6.00 -26.31 -22.98
C ALA A 697 -7.02 -27.33 -23.53
N LEU A 698 -6.65 -28.02 -24.61
CA LEU A 698 -7.44 -29.07 -25.26
C LEU A 698 -6.51 -30.18 -25.74
N LYS A 699 -6.80 -31.43 -25.39
CA LYS A 699 -6.07 -32.57 -25.94
C LYS A 699 -6.62 -32.93 -27.33
N LEU A 700 -5.82 -32.78 -28.36
CA LEU A 700 -6.19 -33.10 -29.75
C LEU A 700 -5.92 -34.57 -30.08
N THR A 701 -6.63 -35.11 -31.07
CA THR A 701 -6.43 -36.49 -31.56
C THR A 701 -6.26 -36.51 -33.08
N GLY A 702 -5.26 -37.24 -33.57
CA GLY A 702 -4.94 -37.30 -34.99
C GLY A 702 -4.42 -35.96 -35.53
N ASP A 703 -4.98 -35.54 -36.65
CA ASP A 703 -4.73 -34.32 -37.42
C ASP A 703 -5.77 -33.20 -37.15
N ASP A 704 -6.43 -33.21 -35.99
CA ASP A 704 -7.36 -32.14 -35.59
C ASP A 704 -6.62 -30.95 -34.99
N GLU A 705 -7.08 -29.72 -35.26
CA GLU A 705 -6.47 -28.48 -34.78
C GLU A 705 -7.48 -27.62 -34.00
N LEU A 706 -7.02 -26.95 -32.94
CA LEU A 706 -7.82 -25.96 -32.21
C LEU A 706 -7.82 -24.63 -32.98
N LEU A 707 -9.00 -24.17 -33.43
CA LEU A 707 -9.09 -23.00 -34.30
C LEU A 707 -9.78 -21.80 -33.64
N TRP A 708 -10.72 -22.02 -32.70
CA TRP A 708 -11.39 -20.92 -31.99
C TRP A 708 -11.47 -21.13 -30.48
N ALA A 709 -11.29 -20.03 -29.75
CA ALA A 709 -11.65 -19.90 -28.34
C ALA A 709 -12.50 -18.62 -28.14
N ARG A 710 -13.54 -18.69 -27.30
CA ARG A 710 -14.42 -17.57 -26.93
C ARG A 710 -14.76 -17.62 -25.44
N MET A 711 -14.99 -16.45 -24.82
CA MET A 711 -15.50 -16.38 -23.44
C MET A 711 -17.02 -16.51 -23.40
N THR A 712 -17.52 -17.28 -22.44
CA THR A 712 -18.95 -17.55 -22.25
C THR A 712 -19.31 -17.57 -20.76
N ASP A 713 -20.60 -17.45 -20.42
CA ASP A 713 -21.11 -17.38 -19.03
C ASP A 713 -21.94 -18.61 -18.62
N GLY A 714 -22.00 -19.63 -19.48
CA GLY A 714 -22.80 -20.84 -19.26
C GLY A 714 -24.22 -20.78 -19.84
N THR A 715 -24.73 -19.59 -20.17
CA THR A 715 -26.09 -19.36 -20.65
C THR A 715 -26.19 -19.06 -22.14
N LYS A 716 -25.05 -18.91 -22.83
CA LYS A 716 -25.01 -18.51 -24.24
C LYS A 716 -25.42 -19.66 -25.17
N LYS A 717 -25.74 -19.31 -26.41
CA LYS A 717 -25.91 -20.25 -27.54
C LYS A 717 -24.63 -20.20 -28.39
N ILE A 718 -24.25 -21.34 -28.94
CA ILE A 718 -23.07 -21.48 -29.81
C ILE A 718 -23.56 -21.67 -31.24
N ILE A 719 -23.03 -20.89 -32.18
CA ILE A 719 -23.19 -21.13 -33.61
C ILE A 719 -21.86 -21.55 -34.22
N LEU A 720 -21.89 -22.68 -34.93
CA LEU A 720 -20.77 -23.14 -35.75
C LEU A 720 -21.19 -23.09 -37.21
N ALA A 721 -20.29 -22.67 -38.09
CA ALA A 721 -20.48 -22.74 -39.54
C ALA A 721 -19.37 -23.56 -40.19
N THR A 722 -19.71 -24.27 -41.25
CA THR A 722 -18.80 -25.11 -42.02
C THR A 722 -18.48 -24.50 -43.37
N ARG A 723 -17.37 -24.95 -43.93
CA ARG A 723 -16.86 -24.49 -45.22
C ARG A 723 -17.82 -24.80 -46.37
N ASP A 724 -18.46 -25.96 -46.32
CA ASP A 724 -19.44 -26.40 -47.33
C ASP A 724 -20.87 -25.86 -47.05
N GLY A 725 -21.01 -24.88 -46.16
CA GLY A 725 -22.21 -24.05 -46.08
C GLY A 725 -23.29 -24.61 -45.16
N LYS A 726 -22.90 -25.38 -44.15
CA LYS A 726 -23.77 -25.79 -43.05
C LYS A 726 -23.54 -24.91 -41.83
N SER A 727 -24.53 -24.84 -40.95
CA SER A 727 -24.39 -24.27 -39.62
C SER A 727 -25.24 -24.99 -38.60
N ILE A 728 -24.77 -25.08 -37.37
CA ILE A 728 -25.51 -25.61 -36.23
C ILE A 728 -25.54 -24.57 -35.13
N VAL A 729 -26.70 -24.46 -34.47
CA VAL A 729 -26.90 -23.66 -33.27
C VAL A 729 -27.29 -24.62 -32.15
N PHE A 730 -26.63 -24.56 -31.01
CA PHE A 730 -26.98 -25.35 -29.82
C PHE A 730 -26.71 -24.56 -28.54
N ALA A 731 -27.34 -24.96 -27.43
CA ALA A 731 -27.14 -24.30 -26.15
C ALA A 731 -25.76 -24.67 -25.56
N GLU A 732 -25.05 -23.70 -24.99
CA GLU A 732 -23.78 -23.95 -24.28
C GLU A 732 -23.94 -24.96 -23.14
N GLY A 733 -25.13 -25.01 -22.52
CA GLY A 733 -25.52 -25.98 -21.50
C GLY A 733 -25.43 -27.45 -21.95
N ASP A 734 -25.50 -27.74 -23.26
CA ASP A 734 -25.35 -29.10 -23.80
C ASP A 734 -23.91 -29.64 -23.69
N VAL A 735 -22.95 -28.76 -23.37
CA VAL A 735 -21.53 -29.08 -23.17
C VAL A 735 -21.17 -28.84 -21.71
N ARG A 736 -20.91 -29.93 -20.98
CA ARG A 736 -20.45 -29.84 -19.59
C ARG A 736 -19.05 -29.24 -19.49
N PRO A 737 -18.76 -28.42 -18.46
CA PRO A 737 -17.40 -27.97 -18.20
C PRO A 737 -16.51 -29.17 -17.84
N THR A 738 -15.30 -29.23 -18.39
CA THR A 738 -14.31 -30.26 -18.07
C THR A 738 -12.92 -29.65 -17.92
N GLY A 739 -12.04 -30.35 -17.21
CA GLY A 739 -10.65 -29.92 -17.00
C GLY A 739 -9.83 -29.82 -18.28
N ARG A 740 -8.71 -29.11 -18.20
CA ARG A 740 -7.86 -28.75 -19.35
C ARG A 740 -7.30 -29.92 -20.17
N SER A 741 -7.03 -31.07 -19.55
CA SER A 741 -6.44 -32.24 -20.24
C SER A 741 -7.43 -33.13 -21.00
N SER A 742 -8.73 -32.80 -21.00
CA SER A 742 -9.77 -33.57 -21.73
C SER A 742 -9.83 -33.25 -23.24
N GLN A 743 -10.39 -34.17 -24.03
CA GLN A 743 -10.51 -34.08 -25.50
C GLN A 743 -11.77 -33.31 -25.98
N GLY A 744 -12.74 -33.02 -25.13
CA GLY A 744 -14.01 -32.38 -25.52
C GLY A 744 -15.08 -33.35 -26.00
N VAL A 745 -16.13 -32.81 -26.61
CA VAL A 745 -17.30 -33.55 -27.13
C VAL A 745 -17.63 -33.08 -28.55
N ARG A 746 -18.37 -33.89 -29.32
CA ARG A 746 -18.78 -33.50 -30.67
C ARG A 746 -19.80 -32.34 -30.64
N GLY A 747 -19.44 -31.23 -31.29
CA GLY A 747 -20.29 -30.04 -31.47
C GLY A 747 -21.11 -30.06 -32.75
N MET A 748 -20.53 -30.56 -33.85
CA MET A 748 -21.22 -30.75 -35.13
C MET A 748 -20.81 -32.07 -35.78
N ASN A 749 -21.72 -32.70 -36.52
CA ASN A 749 -21.40 -33.86 -37.35
C ASN A 749 -21.03 -33.38 -38.76
N LEU A 750 -19.76 -33.52 -39.12
CA LEU A 750 -19.19 -33.09 -40.40
C LEU A 750 -19.14 -34.26 -41.39
N GLU A 751 -19.29 -33.94 -42.67
CA GLU A 751 -18.98 -34.87 -43.76
C GLU A 751 -17.44 -34.97 -43.94
N LYS A 752 -16.93 -36.04 -44.55
CA LYS A 752 -15.48 -36.40 -44.52
C LYS A 752 -14.50 -35.31 -44.97
N THR A 753 -14.92 -34.35 -45.79
CA THR A 753 -14.09 -33.28 -46.36
C THR A 753 -14.52 -31.88 -45.90
N ASP A 754 -15.50 -31.78 -45.02
CA ASP A 754 -16.01 -30.51 -44.51
C ASP A 754 -15.31 -30.16 -43.19
N GLU A 755 -15.13 -28.87 -42.95
CA GLU A 755 -14.42 -28.33 -41.79
C GLU A 755 -15.21 -27.16 -41.21
N ILE A 756 -15.09 -26.93 -39.91
CA ILE A 756 -15.59 -25.69 -39.31
C ILE A 756 -14.80 -24.52 -39.91
N THR A 757 -15.45 -23.39 -40.16
CA THR A 757 -14.81 -22.14 -40.65
C THR A 757 -15.03 -20.96 -39.71
N SER A 758 -16.00 -21.05 -38.80
CA SER A 758 -16.23 -20.01 -37.80
C SER A 758 -17.04 -20.53 -36.62
N MET A 759 -16.75 -19.97 -35.45
CA MET A 759 -17.54 -20.11 -34.23
C MET A 759 -17.87 -18.72 -33.69
N ASP A 760 -19.14 -18.52 -33.32
CA ASP A 760 -19.59 -17.36 -32.56
C ASP A 760 -20.55 -17.77 -31.43
N VAL A 761 -20.73 -16.86 -30.48
CA VAL A 761 -21.56 -17.06 -29.28
C VAL A 761 -22.53 -15.90 -29.12
N TYR A 762 -23.75 -16.16 -28.68
CA TYR A 762 -24.76 -15.10 -28.49
C TYR A 762 -25.74 -15.41 -27.35
N GLY A 763 -26.27 -14.36 -26.72
CA GLY A 763 -27.17 -14.41 -25.57
C GLY A 763 -28.65 -14.58 -25.94
N LYS A 764 -29.51 -14.71 -24.92
CA LYS A 764 -30.97 -14.87 -25.10
C LYS A 764 -31.65 -13.59 -25.62
N ASP A 765 -31.12 -12.43 -25.25
CA ASP A 765 -31.66 -11.12 -25.65
C ASP A 765 -31.15 -10.66 -27.03
N GLU A 766 -30.31 -11.49 -27.67
CA GLU A 766 -29.68 -11.23 -28.97
C GLU A 766 -30.35 -11.99 -30.13
N ASP A 767 -31.52 -12.57 -29.90
CA ASP A 767 -32.24 -13.34 -30.94
C ASP A 767 -32.69 -12.44 -32.13
N ASP A 768 -32.61 -11.11 -32.02
CA ASP A 768 -32.83 -10.15 -33.11
C ASP A 768 -31.55 -9.78 -33.89
N ASN A 769 -30.38 -10.26 -33.46
CA ASN A 769 -29.12 -9.99 -34.14
C ASN A 769 -29.07 -10.68 -35.51
N LEU A 770 -28.20 -10.15 -36.38
CA LEU A 770 -28.01 -10.66 -37.73
C LEU A 770 -26.69 -11.43 -37.79
N LEU A 771 -26.67 -12.57 -38.49
CA LEU A 771 -25.43 -13.26 -38.84
C LEU A 771 -24.96 -12.78 -40.22
N LEU A 772 -23.78 -12.17 -40.30
CA LEU A 772 -23.10 -11.90 -41.57
C LEU A 772 -22.44 -13.18 -42.06
N VAL A 773 -22.63 -13.48 -43.34
CA VAL A 773 -21.97 -14.59 -44.04
C VAL A 773 -21.28 -14.02 -45.27
N LEU A 774 -20.02 -14.39 -45.45
CA LEU A 774 -19.16 -13.94 -46.53
C LEU A 774 -18.45 -15.14 -47.16
N MET A 775 -18.52 -15.24 -48.48
CA MET A 775 -17.96 -16.34 -49.26
C MET A 775 -16.66 -15.93 -49.95
N GLU A 776 -15.87 -16.93 -50.34
CA GLU A 776 -14.53 -16.77 -50.93
C GLU A 776 -14.52 -15.79 -52.11
N HIS A 777 -15.55 -15.78 -52.96
CA HIS A 777 -15.59 -14.91 -54.15
C HIS A 777 -16.25 -13.54 -53.90
N GLY A 778 -16.20 -13.03 -52.67
CA GLY A 778 -16.59 -11.65 -52.36
C GLY A 778 -18.11 -11.43 -52.39
N ILE A 779 -18.88 -12.49 -52.18
CA ILE A 779 -20.34 -12.44 -52.05
C ILE A 779 -20.73 -12.51 -50.58
N GLY A 780 -21.58 -11.61 -50.11
CA GLY A 780 -21.98 -11.51 -48.71
C GLY A 780 -23.47 -11.24 -48.50
N LYS A 781 -23.96 -11.61 -47.31
CA LYS A 781 -25.34 -11.34 -46.87
C LYS A 781 -25.43 -11.28 -45.34
N LYS A 782 -26.47 -10.64 -44.83
CA LYS A 782 -26.90 -10.76 -43.43
C LYS A 782 -28.13 -11.66 -43.34
N THR A 783 -28.26 -12.45 -42.28
CA THR A 783 -29.45 -13.28 -42.06
C THR A 783 -29.86 -13.22 -40.59
N PRO A 784 -31.15 -12.98 -40.25
CA PRO A 784 -31.59 -12.95 -38.86
C PRO A 784 -31.29 -14.26 -38.13
N ILE A 785 -30.75 -14.18 -36.91
CA ILE A 785 -30.33 -15.36 -36.16
C ILE A 785 -31.51 -16.30 -35.83
N LYS A 786 -32.72 -15.74 -35.65
CA LYS A 786 -34.00 -16.47 -35.54
C LYS A 786 -34.26 -17.48 -36.66
N GLN A 787 -33.68 -17.30 -37.84
CA GLN A 787 -33.85 -18.27 -38.92
C GLN A 787 -33.07 -19.56 -38.69
N TYR A 788 -32.07 -19.57 -37.81
CA TYR A 788 -31.25 -20.74 -37.51
C TYR A 788 -31.84 -21.50 -36.31
N PRO A 789 -32.52 -22.65 -36.53
CA PRO A 789 -33.15 -23.39 -35.45
C PRO A 789 -32.10 -23.95 -34.49
N VAL A 790 -32.36 -23.76 -33.20
CA VAL A 790 -31.59 -24.39 -32.12
C VAL A 790 -31.81 -25.90 -32.18
N GLN A 791 -30.72 -26.66 -32.21
CA GLN A 791 -30.69 -28.12 -32.25
C GLN A 791 -29.85 -28.63 -31.07
N LYS A 792 -29.85 -29.94 -30.83
CA LYS A 792 -28.86 -30.57 -29.94
C LYS A 792 -27.50 -30.57 -30.61
N ARG A 793 -26.43 -30.40 -29.83
CA ARG A 793 -25.05 -30.54 -30.31
C ARG A 793 -24.83 -31.89 -31.05
N GLY A 794 -23.93 -31.89 -32.02
CA GLY A 794 -23.58 -33.07 -32.82
C GLY A 794 -24.56 -33.40 -33.95
N GLY A 795 -25.51 -32.51 -34.26
CA GLY A 795 -26.33 -32.60 -35.47
C GLY A 795 -25.56 -32.24 -36.75
N LYS A 796 -26.16 -32.50 -37.92
CA LYS A 796 -25.62 -32.12 -39.24
C LYS A 796 -25.77 -30.63 -39.57
N GLY A 797 -26.56 -29.90 -38.79
CA GLY A 797 -26.86 -28.49 -39.02
C GLY A 797 -27.76 -28.25 -40.23
N VAL A 798 -28.04 -26.97 -40.47
CA VAL A 798 -28.87 -26.44 -41.55
C VAL A 798 -28.03 -25.65 -42.54
N LYS A 799 -28.58 -25.28 -43.70
CA LYS A 799 -27.86 -24.45 -44.67
C LYS A 799 -27.65 -23.02 -44.13
N ILE A 800 -26.43 -22.50 -44.21
CA ILE A 800 -26.08 -21.10 -43.88
C ILE A 800 -26.11 -20.19 -45.12
N ALA A 801 -25.73 -20.74 -46.28
CA ALA A 801 -25.83 -20.13 -47.58
C ALA A 801 -25.88 -21.19 -48.69
N SER A 802 -26.38 -20.84 -49.88
CA SER A 802 -26.24 -21.71 -51.05
C SER A 802 -24.89 -21.51 -51.70
N ILE A 803 -24.05 -22.55 -51.66
CA ILE A 803 -22.71 -22.56 -52.24
C ILE A 803 -22.74 -23.13 -53.66
N ASP A 804 -22.06 -22.45 -54.57
CA ASP A 804 -21.76 -22.91 -55.93
C ASP A 804 -20.40 -22.36 -56.40
N GLN A 805 -20.04 -22.63 -57.67
CA GLN A 805 -18.79 -22.13 -58.27
C GLN A 805 -18.70 -20.59 -58.28
N ARG A 806 -19.83 -19.87 -58.29
CA ARG A 806 -19.88 -18.41 -58.32
C ARG A 806 -19.69 -17.81 -56.93
N THR A 807 -20.24 -18.41 -55.88
CA THR A 807 -20.04 -17.94 -54.51
C THR A 807 -18.67 -18.32 -53.97
N GLY A 808 -18.15 -19.49 -54.36
CA GLY A 808 -17.07 -20.13 -53.62
C GLY A 808 -17.56 -20.61 -52.25
N LYS A 809 -16.66 -21.19 -51.45
CA LYS A 809 -17.01 -21.73 -50.12
C LYS A 809 -17.23 -20.60 -49.10
N VAL A 810 -17.74 -20.93 -47.91
CA VAL A 810 -17.83 -19.94 -46.82
C VAL A 810 -16.42 -19.58 -46.36
N ALA A 811 -16.10 -18.29 -46.39
CA ALA A 811 -14.80 -17.77 -45.96
C ALA A 811 -14.86 -17.14 -44.57
N PHE A 812 -15.97 -16.51 -44.22
CA PHE A 812 -16.15 -15.84 -42.94
C PHE A 812 -17.63 -15.80 -42.57
N SER A 813 -17.94 -16.03 -41.29
CA SER A 813 -19.23 -15.64 -40.74
C SER A 813 -19.06 -15.10 -39.34
N SER A 814 -19.82 -14.06 -39.02
CA SER A 814 -19.81 -13.50 -37.68
C SER A 814 -21.12 -12.79 -37.32
N MET A 815 -21.45 -12.79 -36.04
CA MET A 815 -22.58 -12.05 -35.51
C MET A 815 -22.38 -10.54 -35.71
N VAL A 816 -23.43 -9.89 -36.19
CA VAL A 816 -23.53 -8.44 -36.38
C VAL A 816 -24.52 -7.90 -35.36
N ASP A 817 -23.99 -7.13 -34.42
CA ASP A 817 -24.83 -6.27 -33.59
C ASP A 817 -25.09 -4.92 -34.29
N THR A 818 -25.93 -4.11 -33.67
CA THR A 818 -26.35 -2.80 -34.16
C THR A 818 -25.41 -1.67 -33.74
N THR A 819 -24.25 -1.99 -33.17
CA THR A 819 -23.21 -1.01 -32.82
C THR A 819 -22.31 -0.74 -34.02
N TYR A 820 -22.06 -1.74 -34.87
CA TYR A 820 -21.21 -1.59 -36.04
C TYR A 820 -21.85 -0.79 -37.18
N ASP A 821 -21.08 0.13 -37.77
CA ASP A 821 -21.46 0.97 -38.91
C ASP A 821 -20.97 0.39 -40.26
N ALA A 822 -19.84 -0.34 -40.27
CA ALA A 822 -19.24 -0.86 -41.50
C ALA A 822 -18.46 -2.18 -41.30
N LEU A 823 -18.33 -2.95 -42.38
CA LEU A 823 -17.51 -4.15 -42.55
C LEU A 823 -16.25 -3.82 -43.35
N ILE A 824 -15.09 -4.31 -42.95
CA ILE A 824 -13.84 -4.28 -43.69
C ILE A 824 -13.53 -5.71 -44.15
N ILE A 825 -13.23 -5.91 -45.42
CA ILE A 825 -12.94 -7.19 -46.06
C ILE A 825 -11.53 -7.15 -46.65
N THR A 826 -10.74 -8.21 -46.47
CA THR A 826 -9.40 -8.36 -47.04
C THR A 826 -9.33 -9.59 -47.95
N ALA A 827 -8.72 -9.42 -49.13
CA ALA A 827 -8.44 -10.50 -50.06
C ALA A 827 -7.02 -11.04 -49.93
N ARG A 828 -6.76 -12.24 -50.47
CA ARG A 828 -5.47 -12.92 -50.43
C ARG A 828 -4.35 -12.09 -51.04
N SER A 829 -4.65 -11.33 -52.09
CA SER A 829 -3.71 -10.40 -52.72
C SER A 829 -3.39 -9.13 -51.91
N GLY A 830 -4.00 -8.95 -50.74
CA GLY A 830 -3.85 -7.76 -49.91
C GLY A 830 -4.82 -6.62 -50.25
N GLN A 831 -5.76 -6.82 -51.19
CA GLN A 831 -6.82 -5.84 -51.48
C GLN A 831 -7.78 -5.71 -50.27
N VAL A 832 -8.03 -4.49 -49.80
CA VAL A 832 -8.94 -4.22 -48.66
C VAL A 832 -10.13 -3.35 -49.11
N VAL A 833 -11.34 -3.69 -48.68
CA VAL A 833 -12.59 -2.98 -48.99
C VAL A 833 -13.39 -2.72 -47.71
N LYS A 834 -13.82 -1.48 -47.49
CA LYS A 834 -14.73 -1.08 -46.39
C LYS A 834 -16.13 -0.79 -46.93
N ILE A 835 -17.15 -1.41 -46.36
CA ILE A 835 -18.54 -1.39 -46.84
C ILE A 835 -19.45 -1.07 -45.65
N PRO A 836 -20.32 -0.05 -45.73
CA PRO A 836 -21.36 0.18 -44.74
C PRO A 836 -22.21 -1.06 -44.52
N LEU A 837 -22.51 -1.41 -43.27
CA LEU A 837 -23.31 -2.61 -43.00
C LEU A 837 -24.73 -2.49 -43.55
N GLU A 838 -25.26 -1.27 -43.65
CA GLU A 838 -26.56 -0.98 -44.28
C GLU A 838 -26.64 -1.38 -45.76
N ASP A 839 -25.51 -1.32 -46.49
CA ASP A 839 -25.43 -1.67 -47.92
C ASP A 839 -25.43 -3.19 -48.15
N ILE A 840 -25.20 -3.99 -47.11
CA ILE A 840 -25.30 -5.45 -47.18
C ILE A 840 -26.77 -5.83 -46.90
N PRO A 841 -27.46 -6.53 -47.82
CA PRO A 841 -28.87 -6.84 -47.64
C PRO A 841 -29.07 -7.96 -46.61
N THR A 842 -30.20 -7.87 -45.91
CA THR A 842 -30.70 -8.94 -45.04
C THR A 842 -31.52 -9.92 -45.87
N LEU A 843 -31.05 -11.15 -46.00
CA LEU A 843 -31.62 -12.19 -46.84
C LEU A 843 -31.81 -13.50 -46.06
N SER A 844 -32.59 -14.41 -46.64
CA SER A 844 -32.83 -15.74 -46.05
C SER A 844 -31.55 -16.59 -46.00
N ARG A 845 -31.57 -17.62 -45.16
CA ARG A 845 -30.49 -18.61 -45.07
C ARG A 845 -30.11 -19.25 -46.40
N ALA A 846 -31.10 -19.55 -47.25
CA ALA A 846 -30.86 -20.22 -48.53
C ALA A 846 -30.34 -19.30 -49.65
N ALA A 847 -30.39 -17.98 -49.47
CA ALA A 847 -29.94 -17.01 -50.47
C ALA A 847 -28.42 -17.04 -50.68
N LYS A 848 -27.97 -16.64 -51.88
CA LYS A 848 -26.53 -16.55 -52.22
C LYS A 848 -25.88 -15.26 -51.72
N GLY A 849 -26.63 -14.17 -51.58
CA GLY A 849 -26.09 -12.86 -51.21
C GLY A 849 -25.80 -11.98 -52.42
N VAL A 850 -25.15 -10.84 -52.17
CA VAL A 850 -24.77 -9.85 -53.19
C VAL A 850 -23.25 -9.69 -53.22
N ILE A 851 -22.75 -9.14 -54.32
CA ILE A 851 -21.32 -8.83 -54.44
C ILE A 851 -21.00 -7.69 -53.47
N VAL A 852 -20.20 -8.00 -52.46
CA VAL A 852 -19.65 -7.04 -51.52
C VAL A 852 -18.24 -6.64 -51.91
N MET A 853 -17.45 -7.55 -52.51
CA MET A 853 -16.08 -7.28 -52.96
C MET A 853 -15.87 -7.78 -54.39
N ARG A 854 -15.17 -6.98 -55.21
CA ARG A 854 -14.65 -7.39 -56.52
C ARG A 854 -13.13 -7.42 -56.47
N PHE A 855 -12.54 -8.50 -56.97
CA PHE A 855 -11.08 -8.68 -56.97
C PHE A 855 -10.43 -8.09 -58.22
N THR A 856 -9.18 -7.67 -58.07
CA THR A 856 -8.33 -7.20 -59.17
C THR A 856 -7.65 -8.35 -59.92
N LYS A 857 -7.42 -9.49 -59.26
CA LYS A 857 -6.93 -10.74 -59.88
C LYS A 857 -8.06 -11.77 -59.89
N SER A 858 -8.19 -12.53 -60.98
CA SER A 858 -9.28 -13.50 -61.17
C SER A 858 -9.24 -14.71 -60.22
N GLU A 859 -8.07 -15.02 -59.65
CA GLU A 859 -7.86 -16.16 -58.73
C GLU A 859 -7.83 -15.75 -57.25
N ASP A 860 -8.19 -14.51 -56.95
CA ASP A 860 -8.17 -13.99 -55.59
C ASP A 860 -9.42 -14.36 -54.80
N ALA A 861 -9.32 -14.37 -53.47
CA ALA A 861 -10.40 -14.76 -52.60
C ALA A 861 -10.37 -13.96 -51.29
N VAL A 862 -11.55 -13.80 -50.67
CA VAL A 862 -11.64 -13.28 -49.31
C VAL A 862 -10.86 -14.19 -48.36
N VAL A 863 -10.00 -13.59 -47.53
CA VAL A 863 -9.24 -14.28 -46.50
C VAL A 863 -9.62 -13.84 -45.09
N SER A 864 -10.12 -12.61 -44.91
CA SER A 864 -10.58 -12.11 -43.60
C SER A 864 -11.57 -10.96 -43.71
N ALA A 865 -12.34 -10.72 -42.63
CA ALA A 865 -13.20 -9.55 -42.49
C ALA A 865 -13.36 -9.12 -41.01
N THR A 866 -13.66 -7.83 -40.76
CA THR A 866 -13.84 -7.26 -39.40
C THR A 866 -14.77 -6.02 -39.40
N PHE A 867 -15.32 -5.60 -38.25
CA PHE A 867 -16.32 -4.53 -38.14
C PHE A 867 -15.77 -3.17 -37.62
N PHE A 868 -16.51 -2.05 -37.80
CA PHE A 868 -16.09 -0.66 -37.47
C PHE A 868 -17.24 0.22 -36.91
N MET A 869 -17.01 1.11 -35.92
CA MET A 869 -18.02 1.94 -35.18
C MET A 869 -17.76 3.47 -35.23
N MET A 870 -18.79 4.35 -35.27
CA MET A 870 -18.63 5.83 -35.30
C MET A 870 -19.74 6.74 -34.66
N LYS A 871 -20.99 6.34 -34.36
CA LYS A 871 -22.06 7.25 -33.81
C LYS A 871 -22.86 6.71 -32.61
N VAL A 872 -23.16 7.55 -31.60
CA VAL A 872 -24.01 7.18 -30.43
C VAL A 872 -25.42 7.82 -30.52
N ARG A 873 -26.45 7.01 -30.79
CA ARG A 873 -27.85 7.49 -30.98
C ARG A 873 -28.66 7.45 -29.68
N GLY A 874 -29.05 8.62 -29.16
CA GLY A 874 -29.77 8.73 -27.90
C GLY A 874 -31.22 8.25 -27.91
N THR A 875 -31.91 8.33 -29.04
CA THR A 875 -33.27 7.75 -29.19
C THR A 875 -33.32 6.26 -28.90
N ARG A 876 -32.23 5.52 -29.19
CA ARG A 876 -32.12 4.09 -28.90
C ARG A 876 -31.95 3.83 -27.41
N ILE A 877 -31.03 4.55 -26.78
CA ILE A 877 -30.80 4.47 -25.32
C ILE A 877 -32.08 4.81 -24.56
N ALA A 878 -32.80 5.85 -25.00
CA ALA A 878 -34.08 6.25 -24.43
C ALA A 878 -35.12 5.12 -24.53
N ARG A 879 -35.15 4.40 -25.66
CA ARG A 879 -36.07 3.28 -25.85
C ARG A 879 -35.80 2.13 -24.88
N MET A 880 -34.53 1.78 -24.68
CA MET A 880 -34.12 0.74 -23.72
C MET A 880 -34.57 1.07 -22.29
N ILE A 881 -34.37 2.33 -21.86
CA ILE A 881 -34.83 2.81 -20.54
C ILE A 881 -36.35 2.71 -20.43
N LEU A 882 -37.09 3.17 -21.45
CA LEU A 882 -38.55 3.14 -21.43
C LEU A 882 -39.12 1.72 -21.47
N ASP A 883 -38.50 0.78 -22.19
CA ASP A 883 -38.92 -0.62 -22.23
C ASP A 883 -38.77 -1.30 -20.86
N HIS A 884 -37.68 -1.00 -20.15
CA HIS A 884 -37.49 -1.45 -18.77
C HIS A 884 -38.53 -0.86 -17.82
N VAL A 885 -38.73 0.46 -17.86
CA VAL A 885 -39.73 1.15 -17.04
C VAL A 885 -41.15 0.63 -17.31
N LYS A 886 -41.49 0.37 -18.58
CA LYS A 886 -42.77 -0.21 -18.98
C LYS A 886 -42.98 -1.60 -18.38
N SER A 887 -41.95 -2.45 -18.38
CA SER A 887 -42.01 -3.77 -17.78
C SER A 887 -42.34 -3.67 -16.28
N ASP A 888 -41.67 -2.77 -15.57
CA ASP A 888 -41.89 -2.51 -14.14
C ASP A 888 -43.32 -2.04 -13.85
N VAL A 889 -43.83 -1.06 -14.61
CA VAL A 889 -45.20 -0.54 -14.46
C VAL A 889 -46.22 -1.63 -14.74
N THR A 890 -46.06 -2.37 -15.85
CA THR A 890 -46.98 -3.45 -16.24
C THR A 890 -47.05 -4.51 -15.15
N LYS A 891 -45.89 -4.91 -14.61
CA LYS A 891 -45.80 -5.89 -13.53
C LYS A 891 -46.54 -5.42 -12.28
N LEU A 892 -46.26 -4.20 -11.81
CA LEU A 892 -46.85 -3.68 -10.58
C LEU A 892 -48.35 -3.38 -10.68
N VAL A 893 -48.82 -2.91 -11.83
CA VAL A 893 -50.26 -2.69 -12.07
C VAL A 893 -51.00 -4.03 -12.13
N SER A 894 -50.48 -5.02 -12.86
CA SER A 894 -51.15 -6.31 -13.03
C SER A 894 -51.07 -7.23 -11.80
N GLU A 895 -49.94 -7.28 -11.10
CA GLU A 895 -49.73 -8.19 -9.96
C GLU A 895 -50.17 -7.59 -8.61
N LYS A 896 -50.13 -6.26 -8.44
CA LYS A 896 -50.46 -5.59 -7.17
C LYS A 896 -51.68 -4.69 -7.20
N GLY A 897 -52.37 -4.57 -8.35
CA GLY A 897 -53.60 -3.79 -8.48
C GLY A 897 -53.42 -2.29 -8.26
N LEU A 898 -52.22 -1.75 -8.43
CA LEU A 898 -51.92 -0.34 -8.24
C LEU A 898 -52.48 0.51 -9.40
N ASN A 899 -52.92 1.73 -9.09
CA ASN A 899 -53.29 2.71 -10.12
C ASN A 899 -52.05 3.10 -10.93
N PRO A 900 -52.15 3.29 -12.26
CA PRO A 900 -51.01 3.70 -13.08
C PRO A 900 -50.38 5.03 -12.62
N PRO A 901 -49.06 5.20 -12.79
CA PRO A 901 -48.37 6.43 -12.41
C PRO A 901 -48.91 7.64 -13.18
N GLN A 902 -49.06 8.79 -12.52
CA GLN A 902 -49.53 10.04 -13.14
C GLN A 902 -48.48 11.13 -13.03
N LEU A 903 -48.21 11.78 -14.17
CA LEU A 903 -47.37 12.98 -14.25
C LEU A 903 -48.24 14.21 -14.51
N VAL A 904 -48.15 15.21 -13.63
CA VAL A 904 -48.81 16.52 -13.80
C VAL A 904 -47.77 17.57 -14.18
N ILE A 905 -48.01 18.31 -15.26
CA ILE A 905 -47.12 19.39 -15.72
C ILE A 905 -47.84 20.73 -15.67
N PHE A 906 -47.22 21.71 -15.03
CA PHE A 906 -47.61 23.12 -15.04
C PHE A 906 -46.81 23.85 -16.13
N SER A 907 -47.50 24.51 -17.06
CA SER A 907 -46.86 25.26 -18.15
C SER A 907 -47.45 26.66 -18.26
N VAL A 908 -46.60 27.67 -18.21
CA VAL A 908 -47.01 29.08 -18.34
C VAL A 908 -46.58 29.59 -19.71
N ASN A 909 -47.53 29.88 -20.60
CA ASN A 909 -47.29 30.42 -21.94
C ASN A 909 -46.19 29.69 -22.75
N PRO A 910 -46.32 28.37 -23.04
CA PRO A 910 -45.28 27.61 -23.71
C PRO A 910 -45.03 28.07 -25.14
N ASP A 911 -43.76 28.22 -25.51
CA ASP A 911 -43.35 28.39 -26.91
C ASP A 911 -43.36 27.05 -27.66
N GLU A 912 -43.11 27.11 -28.98
CA GLU A 912 -43.15 25.93 -29.86
C GLU A 912 -42.10 24.86 -29.46
N VAL A 913 -40.95 25.29 -28.94
CA VAL A 913 -39.89 24.41 -28.42
C VAL A 913 -40.40 23.64 -27.20
N THR A 914 -41.00 24.35 -26.25
CA THR A 914 -41.59 23.80 -25.04
C THR A 914 -42.71 22.80 -25.38
N LEU A 915 -43.55 23.13 -26.36
CA LEU A 915 -44.62 22.24 -26.83
C LEU A 915 -44.09 20.92 -27.40
N SER A 916 -42.94 20.93 -28.10
CA SER A 916 -42.30 19.71 -28.62
C SER A 916 -41.83 18.79 -27.48
N PHE A 917 -41.19 19.33 -26.45
CA PHE A 917 -40.80 18.57 -25.26
C PHE A 917 -42.01 18.02 -24.49
N LEU A 918 -43.08 18.81 -24.35
CA LEU A 918 -44.32 18.36 -23.71
C LEU A 918 -44.95 17.17 -24.47
N ARG A 919 -44.98 17.21 -25.81
CA ARG A 919 -45.42 16.07 -26.64
C ARG A 919 -44.53 14.83 -26.44
N SER A 920 -43.22 15.01 -26.32
CA SER A 920 -42.29 13.89 -26.07
C SER A 920 -42.53 13.27 -24.69
N LYS A 921 -42.76 14.08 -23.64
CA LYS A 921 -43.07 13.61 -22.29
C LYS A 921 -44.41 12.86 -22.25
N GLN A 922 -45.43 13.39 -22.92
CA GLN A 922 -46.73 12.75 -23.05
C GLN A 922 -46.60 11.37 -23.72
N LYS A 923 -45.96 11.30 -24.89
CA LYS A 923 -45.75 10.02 -25.60
C LYS A 923 -44.98 9.00 -24.76
N ALA A 924 -43.97 9.44 -24.01
CA ALA A 924 -43.20 8.55 -23.15
C ALA A 924 -44.03 8.02 -21.96
N MET A 925 -44.86 8.86 -21.33
CA MET A 925 -45.78 8.45 -20.27
C MET A 925 -46.83 7.45 -20.76
N GLU A 926 -47.47 7.75 -21.89
CA GLU A 926 -48.44 6.86 -22.53
C GLU A 926 -47.79 5.52 -22.90
N TYR A 927 -46.54 5.55 -23.41
CA TYR A 927 -45.81 4.36 -23.80
C TYR A 927 -45.56 3.38 -22.65
N VAL A 928 -45.25 3.89 -21.45
CA VAL A 928 -45.02 3.07 -20.25
C VAL A 928 -46.31 2.67 -19.54
N GLY A 929 -47.48 3.10 -20.03
CA GLY A 929 -48.79 2.80 -19.45
C GLY A 929 -49.20 3.73 -18.31
N GLY A 930 -48.56 4.90 -18.15
CA GLY A 930 -48.95 5.92 -17.17
C GLY A 930 -49.90 6.99 -17.75
N SER A 931 -50.42 7.85 -16.87
CA SER A 931 -51.30 8.97 -17.23
C SER A 931 -50.55 10.32 -17.20
N PHE A 932 -50.99 11.26 -18.03
CA PHE A 932 -50.36 12.57 -18.22
C PHE A 932 -51.41 13.69 -18.13
N LYS A 933 -51.16 14.70 -17.31
CA LYS A 933 -52.06 15.84 -17.10
C LYS A 933 -51.31 17.16 -17.29
N LEU A 934 -51.74 17.97 -18.26
CA LEU A 934 -51.12 19.28 -18.55
C LEU A 934 -52.02 20.42 -18.09
N LEU A 935 -51.53 21.23 -17.15
CA LEU A 935 -52.18 22.45 -16.67
C LEU A 935 -51.51 23.67 -17.32
N ARG A 936 -52.26 24.37 -18.17
CA ARG A 936 -51.76 25.55 -18.90
C ARG A 936 -52.25 26.83 -18.25
N PHE A 937 -51.33 27.79 -18.10
CA PHE A 937 -51.62 29.09 -17.52
C PHE A 937 -51.16 30.20 -18.46
N SER A 938 -51.85 31.34 -18.41
CA SER A 938 -51.47 32.53 -19.16
C SER A 938 -50.23 33.17 -18.54
N LYS A 939 -49.50 33.99 -19.32
CA LYS A 939 -48.32 34.73 -18.85
C LYS A 939 -48.60 35.69 -17.67
N ASN A 940 -49.87 36.02 -17.42
CA ASN A 940 -50.32 36.98 -16.41
C ASN A 940 -50.74 36.30 -15.09
N ILE A 941 -50.56 34.98 -14.92
CA ILE A 941 -50.91 34.28 -13.69
C ILE A 941 -50.20 34.89 -12.47
N ARG A 942 -50.95 35.12 -11.39
CA ARG A 942 -50.38 35.59 -10.13
C ARG A 942 -49.69 34.44 -9.40
N PHE A 943 -48.64 34.76 -8.65
CA PHE A 943 -47.87 33.78 -7.88
C PHE A 943 -48.76 32.96 -6.92
N GLU A 944 -49.69 33.62 -6.22
CA GLU A 944 -50.64 32.99 -5.29
C GLU A 944 -51.53 31.95 -5.97
N ASP A 945 -52.05 32.26 -7.16
CA ASP A 945 -52.95 31.37 -7.89
C ASP A 945 -52.23 30.08 -8.34
N LEU A 946 -50.96 30.22 -8.74
CA LEU A 946 -50.12 29.08 -9.10
C LEU A 946 -49.78 28.21 -7.88
N VAL A 947 -49.44 28.84 -6.73
CA VAL A 947 -49.14 28.13 -5.47
C VAL A 947 -50.36 27.40 -4.93
N ASN A 948 -51.54 28.02 -4.96
CA ASN A 948 -52.79 27.37 -4.55
C ASN A 948 -53.07 26.10 -5.37
N LYS A 949 -52.88 26.18 -6.69
CA LYS A 949 -53.05 25.01 -7.57
C LYS A 949 -51.96 23.95 -7.34
N LEU A 950 -50.73 24.34 -7.05
CA LEU A 950 -49.67 23.41 -6.65
C LEU A 950 -50.01 22.69 -5.34
N SER A 951 -50.53 23.40 -4.35
CA SER A 951 -50.97 22.82 -3.07
C SER A 951 -52.08 21.79 -3.26
N GLU A 952 -53.05 22.06 -4.14
CA GLU A 952 -54.11 21.11 -4.51
C GLU A 952 -53.53 19.82 -5.10
N ILE A 953 -52.62 19.93 -6.09
CA ILE A 953 -52.02 18.76 -6.76
C ILE A 953 -51.03 18.01 -5.84
N ASN A 954 -50.38 18.70 -4.88
CA ASN A 954 -49.58 18.04 -3.87
C ASN A 954 -50.42 17.11 -2.98
N GLN A 955 -51.64 17.50 -2.65
CA GLN A 955 -52.55 16.70 -1.82
C GLN A 955 -53.29 15.60 -2.60
N ASP A 956 -53.30 15.67 -3.94
CA ASP A 956 -53.94 14.67 -4.80
C ASP A 956 -53.16 13.33 -4.77
N PRO A 957 -53.73 12.24 -4.21
CA PRO A 957 -53.06 10.94 -4.14
C PRO A 957 -52.97 10.23 -5.51
N GLN A 958 -53.69 10.70 -6.54
CA GLN A 958 -53.54 10.18 -7.90
C GLN A 958 -52.35 10.82 -8.64
N SER A 959 -51.88 11.98 -8.20
CA SER A 959 -50.74 12.70 -8.76
C SER A 959 -49.45 12.25 -8.09
N HIS A 960 -48.55 11.63 -8.85
CA HIS A 960 -47.33 11.03 -8.29
C HIS A 960 -46.07 11.86 -8.59
N ALA A 961 -46.11 12.69 -9.61
CA ALA A 961 -45.01 13.57 -9.97
C ALA A 961 -45.52 14.90 -10.54
N ILE A 962 -44.82 15.99 -10.21
CA ILE A 962 -45.14 17.35 -10.64
C ILE A 962 -43.92 17.96 -11.35
N ILE A 963 -44.14 18.55 -12.53
CA ILE A 963 -43.14 19.31 -13.28
C ILE A 963 -43.61 20.74 -13.44
N ILE A 964 -42.70 21.68 -13.21
CA ILE A 964 -42.90 23.10 -13.52
C ILE A 964 -42.10 23.42 -14.78
N GLN A 965 -42.78 23.36 -15.92
CA GLN A 965 -42.16 23.46 -17.23
C GLN A 965 -41.53 24.84 -17.44
N GLN A 966 -40.21 24.85 -17.64
CA GLN A 966 -39.43 26.04 -17.97
C GLN A 966 -39.51 26.36 -19.48
N PRO A 967 -39.32 27.65 -19.86
CA PRO A 967 -39.06 28.81 -19.01
C PRO A 967 -40.32 29.40 -18.36
N LEU A 968 -40.18 29.95 -17.15
CA LEU A 968 -41.23 30.76 -16.50
C LEU A 968 -41.08 32.25 -16.85
N PRO A 969 -42.17 33.05 -16.87
CA PRO A 969 -42.10 34.50 -16.97
C PRO A 969 -41.22 35.12 -15.88
N ALA A 970 -40.54 36.23 -16.18
CA ALA A 970 -39.66 36.92 -15.23
C ALA A 970 -40.36 37.38 -13.94
N SER A 971 -41.69 37.54 -13.96
CA SER A 971 -42.53 37.85 -12.80
C SER A 971 -42.62 36.72 -11.78
N LEU A 972 -42.22 35.49 -12.15
CA LEU A 972 -42.28 34.30 -11.32
C LEU A 972 -40.86 33.81 -11.01
N SER A 973 -40.43 33.95 -9.76
CA SER A 973 -39.15 33.43 -9.30
C SER A 973 -39.15 31.90 -9.35
N THR A 974 -38.29 31.33 -10.20
CA THR A 974 -38.15 29.88 -10.37
C THR A 974 -37.83 29.16 -9.04
N MET A 975 -36.95 29.72 -8.20
CA MET A 975 -36.56 29.07 -6.93
C MET A 975 -37.71 29.07 -5.92
N THR A 976 -38.48 30.14 -5.86
CA THR A 976 -39.57 30.27 -4.89
C THR A 976 -40.70 29.29 -5.19
N ILE A 977 -40.96 28.93 -6.46
CA ILE A 977 -42.07 28.05 -6.82
C ILE A 977 -41.71 26.55 -6.62
N PHE A 978 -40.47 26.14 -6.93
CA PHE A 978 -40.06 24.74 -6.73
C PHE A 978 -40.08 24.32 -5.24
N ASP A 979 -39.95 25.27 -4.32
CA ASP A 979 -40.08 25.00 -2.88
C ASP A 979 -41.50 24.55 -2.48
N PHE A 980 -42.53 24.96 -3.24
CA PHE A 980 -43.92 24.55 -3.00
C PHE A 980 -44.29 23.18 -3.58
N VAL A 981 -43.45 22.55 -4.41
CA VAL A 981 -43.68 21.15 -4.83
C VAL A 981 -43.33 20.23 -3.67
N SER A 982 -44.15 19.21 -3.37
CA SER A 982 -43.82 18.26 -2.30
C SER A 982 -42.55 17.48 -2.64
N HIS A 983 -41.77 17.12 -1.61
CA HIS A 983 -40.45 16.51 -1.77
C HIS A 983 -40.50 15.18 -2.55
N GLU A 984 -41.52 14.37 -2.29
CA GLU A 984 -41.75 13.07 -2.93
C GLU A 984 -42.29 13.15 -4.37
N LYS A 985 -42.78 14.32 -4.82
CA LYS A 985 -43.32 14.55 -6.17
C LYS A 985 -42.41 15.39 -7.07
N GLU A 986 -41.30 15.93 -6.55
CA GLU A 986 -40.33 16.73 -7.31
C GLU A 986 -39.28 15.83 -7.98
N ILE A 987 -39.44 15.56 -9.27
CA ILE A 987 -38.67 14.52 -10.00
C ILE A 987 -37.54 15.06 -10.91
N GLU A 988 -37.37 16.38 -10.99
CA GLU A 988 -36.38 17.03 -11.87
C GLU A 988 -35.07 17.34 -11.13
N GLY A 989 -35.06 17.24 -9.80
CA GLY A 989 -33.88 17.37 -8.95
C GLY A 989 -33.49 18.82 -8.69
N TYR A 990 -34.47 19.73 -8.66
CA TYR A 990 -34.23 21.17 -8.50
C TYR A 990 -34.23 21.66 -7.05
N LYS A 991 -34.69 20.85 -6.10
CA LYS A 991 -34.61 21.19 -4.65
C LYS A 991 -33.17 21.14 -4.12
N SER A 992 -32.93 21.81 -2.98
CA SER A 992 -31.61 21.87 -2.32
C SER A 992 -31.10 20.51 -1.80
N LYS A 993 -32.02 19.60 -1.47
CA LYS A 993 -31.77 18.19 -1.16
C LYS A 993 -32.76 17.34 -1.96
N PRO A 994 -32.54 17.09 -3.25
CA PRO A 994 -33.53 16.41 -4.07
C PRO A 994 -33.64 14.93 -3.71
N LEU A 995 -34.85 14.35 -3.79
CA LEU A 995 -35.06 12.91 -3.59
C LEU A 995 -34.61 12.09 -4.81
N PHE A 996 -34.67 12.67 -6.00
CA PHE A 996 -34.32 12.05 -7.27
C PHE A 996 -33.19 12.82 -7.95
N GLU A 997 -32.31 12.10 -8.65
CA GLU A 997 -31.24 12.72 -9.41
C GLU A 997 -31.77 13.43 -10.66
N SER A 998 -31.07 14.50 -11.08
CA SER A 998 -31.45 15.27 -12.25
C SER A 998 -31.47 14.39 -13.52
N PRO A 999 -32.62 14.31 -14.24
CA PRO A 999 -32.73 13.52 -15.47
C PRO A 999 -31.73 13.91 -16.55
N VAL A 1000 -31.34 15.20 -16.62
CA VAL A 1000 -30.33 15.68 -17.56
C VAL A 1000 -28.94 15.14 -17.20
N ALA A 1001 -28.60 15.15 -15.91
CA ALA A 1001 -27.32 14.65 -15.45
C ALA A 1001 -27.23 13.11 -15.60
N LEU A 1002 -28.32 12.39 -15.31
CA LEU A 1002 -28.45 10.95 -15.59
C LEU A 1002 -28.29 10.64 -17.08
N ALA A 1003 -28.90 11.44 -17.96
CA ALA A 1003 -28.75 11.28 -19.40
C ALA A 1003 -27.31 11.45 -19.87
N ILE A 1004 -26.58 12.44 -19.33
CA ILE A 1004 -25.15 12.64 -19.62
C ILE A 1004 -24.32 11.42 -19.21
N ILE A 1005 -24.49 10.91 -17.99
CA ILE A 1005 -23.75 9.72 -17.54
C ILE A 1005 -24.09 8.50 -18.40
N THR A 1006 -25.35 8.35 -18.79
CA THR A 1006 -25.78 7.25 -19.67
C THR A 1006 -25.14 7.35 -21.05
N MET A 1007 -25.03 8.56 -21.61
CA MET A 1007 -24.31 8.81 -22.87
C MET A 1007 -22.82 8.50 -22.73
N LEU A 1008 -22.20 8.89 -21.62
CA LEU A 1008 -20.79 8.60 -21.37
C LEU A 1008 -20.53 7.10 -21.20
N LYS A 1009 -21.43 6.36 -20.53
CA LYS A 1009 -21.37 4.89 -20.48
C LYS A 1009 -21.42 4.29 -21.89
N ALA A 1010 -22.39 4.72 -22.71
CA ALA A 1010 -22.54 4.25 -24.08
C ALA A 1010 -21.35 4.62 -25.00
N MET A 1011 -20.59 5.67 -24.67
CA MET A 1011 -19.42 6.12 -25.44
C MET A 1011 -18.11 5.41 -25.05
N PHE A 1012 -17.97 4.95 -23.80
CA PHE A 1012 -16.67 4.57 -23.26
C PHE A 1012 -16.59 3.17 -22.63
N VAL A 1013 -17.71 2.48 -22.40
CA VAL A 1013 -17.71 1.12 -21.82
C VAL A 1013 -17.86 0.09 -22.95
N PRO A 1014 -16.83 -0.72 -23.27
CA PRO A 1014 -16.97 -1.86 -24.19
C PRO A 1014 -18.01 -2.85 -23.63
N ASP A 1015 -18.82 -3.48 -24.50
CA ASP A 1015 -19.91 -4.41 -24.14
C ASP A 1015 -21.14 -3.82 -23.42
N ALA A 1016 -21.21 -2.50 -23.22
CA ALA A 1016 -22.42 -1.84 -22.71
C ALA A 1016 -23.64 -1.91 -23.67
N SER A 1017 -23.47 -2.52 -24.85
CA SER A 1017 -24.55 -2.85 -25.76
C SER A 1017 -25.42 -4.02 -25.29
N ASP A 1018 -24.98 -4.79 -24.29
CA ASP A 1018 -25.85 -5.72 -23.59
C ASP A 1018 -26.83 -4.94 -22.70
N ASN A 1019 -28.13 -5.16 -22.94
CA ASN A 1019 -29.25 -4.36 -22.44
C ASN A 1019 -29.31 -4.15 -20.91
N TYR A 1020 -28.54 -4.91 -20.12
CA TYR A 1020 -28.65 -4.97 -18.66
C TYR A 1020 -27.74 -3.98 -17.90
N ASP A 1021 -26.60 -3.56 -18.48
CA ASP A 1021 -25.59 -2.76 -17.75
C ASP A 1021 -25.72 -1.24 -17.93
N ILE A 1022 -26.33 -0.78 -19.03
CA ILE A 1022 -26.67 0.65 -19.22
C ILE A 1022 -27.71 1.12 -18.18
N LEU A 1023 -28.56 0.21 -17.70
CA LEU A 1023 -29.73 0.52 -16.85
C LEU A 1023 -29.45 0.43 -15.34
N LYS A 1024 -28.39 -0.27 -14.91
CA LYS A 1024 -27.95 -0.30 -13.50
C LYS A 1024 -27.20 0.98 -13.16
N LEU A 1025 -27.93 2.08 -12.99
CA LEU A 1025 -27.41 3.27 -12.31
C LEU A 1025 -27.80 3.19 -10.83
N ASP A 1026 -27.10 2.36 -10.07
CA ASP A 1026 -27.03 2.54 -8.62
C ASP A 1026 -25.74 3.31 -8.34
N LEU A 1027 -25.87 4.64 -8.17
CA LEU A 1027 -24.74 5.54 -7.89
C LEU A 1027 -23.99 5.16 -6.60
N SER A 1028 -24.59 4.33 -5.75
CA SER A 1028 -23.97 3.78 -4.54
C SER A 1028 -23.24 2.45 -4.75
N LYS A 1029 -23.50 1.71 -5.84
CA LYS A 1029 -22.98 0.34 -6.06
C LYS A 1029 -22.18 0.10 -7.33
N ASP A 1030 -22.17 1.03 -8.30
CA ASP A 1030 -21.33 0.92 -9.52
C ASP A 1030 -20.39 2.14 -9.73
N PRO A 1031 -19.31 2.29 -8.93
CA PRO A 1031 -18.35 3.37 -9.11
C PRO A 1031 -17.03 2.93 -9.75
N THR A 1032 -16.84 1.68 -10.20
CA THR A 1032 -15.51 1.19 -10.60
C THR A 1032 -15.20 1.32 -12.09
N THR A 1033 -16.15 1.11 -13.00
CA THR A 1033 -15.82 1.05 -14.44
C THR A 1033 -15.83 2.44 -15.11
N LEU A 1034 -16.95 3.19 -15.06
CA LEU A 1034 -17.04 4.50 -15.71
C LEU A 1034 -16.19 5.58 -15.02
N LYS A 1035 -16.14 5.58 -13.68
CA LYS A 1035 -15.32 6.52 -12.90
C LYS A 1035 -13.83 6.33 -13.20
N SER A 1036 -13.36 5.09 -13.29
CA SER A 1036 -11.97 4.78 -13.67
C SER A 1036 -11.64 5.30 -15.07
N LEU A 1037 -12.54 5.06 -16.02
CA LEU A 1037 -12.40 5.50 -17.42
C LEU A 1037 -12.39 7.03 -17.56
N LEU A 1038 -13.27 7.74 -16.85
CA LEU A 1038 -13.42 9.19 -16.96
C LEU A 1038 -12.44 9.98 -16.08
N ARG A 1039 -11.91 9.42 -14.98
CA ARG A 1039 -11.00 10.11 -14.05
C ARG A 1039 -9.68 10.55 -14.70
N ARG A 1040 -9.25 9.88 -15.77
CA ARG A 1040 -8.02 10.21 -16.52
C ARG A 1040 -8.28 11.05 -17.77
N LYS A 1041 -9.53 11.46 -18.02
CA LYS A 1041 -9.92 12.27 -19.18
C LYS A 1041 -10.03 13.74 -18.79
N LYS A 1042 -9.55 14.65 -19.64
CA LYS A 1042 -9.84 16.08 -19.50
C LYS A 1042 -11.27 16.34 -19.94
N ILE A 1043 -12.17 16.51 -18.98
CA ILE A 1043 -13.59 16.82 -19.23
C ILE A 1043 -13.79 18.32 -19.16
N VAL A 1044 -14.34 18.90 -20.22
CA VAL A 1044 -14.73 20.31 -20.27
C VAL A 1044 -16.25 20.40 -20.32
N LEU A 1045 -16.84 21.05 -19.33
CA LEU A 1045 -18.25 21.38 -19.28
C LEU A 1045 -18.44 22.85 -19.66
N ILE A 1046 -19.22 23.11 -20.70
CA ILE A 1046 -19.54 24.46 -21.17
C ILE A 1046 -20.94 24.82 -20.69
N GLY A 1047 -21.02 25.81 -19.79
CA GLY A 1047 -22.28 26.35 -19.29
C GLY A 1047 -22.50 26.15 -17.78
N ARG A 1048 -23.14 27.15 -17.16
CA ARG A 1048 -23.46 27.18 -15.72
C ARG A 1048 -24.96 27.31 -15.44
N GLY A 1049 -25.80 27.04 -16.45
CA GLY A 1049 -27.26 27.16 -16.33
C GLY A 1049 -27.81 26.21 -15.26
N LYS A 1050 -28.82 26.67 -14.50
CA LYS A 1050 -29.44 25.90 -13.41
C LYS A 1050 -30.17 24.64 -13.88
N THR A 1051 -30.56 24.58 -15.15
CA THR A 1051 -31.35 23.49 -15.75
C THR A 1051 -30.50 22.32 -16.27
N ALA A 1052 -29.24 22.56 -16.62
CA ALA A 1052 -28.37 21.54 -17.22
C ALA A 1052 -26.93 21.64 -16.74
N GLY A 1053 -26.26 22.79 -16.94
CA GLY A 1053 -24.86 22.97 -16.58
C GLY A 1053 -24.54 22.70 -15.10
N LYS A 1054 -25.31 23.28 -14.17
CA LYS A 1054 -25.12 23.05 -12.73
C LYS A 1054 -25.38 21.59 -12.31
N PRO A 1055 -26.53 20.97 -12.66
CA PRO A 1055 -26.77 19.55 -12.35
C PRO A 1055 -25.70 18.59 -12.86
N ILE A 1056 -25.16 18.83 -14.06
CA ILE A 1056 -24.07 18.01 -14.63
C ILE A 1056 -22.79 18.19 -13.80
N ALA A 1057 -22.44 19.43 -13.44
CA ALA A 1057 -21.29 19.74 -12.60
C ALA A 1057 -21.38 19.10 -11.20
N ASP A 1058 -22.56 19.19 -10.57
CA ASP A 1058 -22.82 18.63 -9.25
C ASP A 1058 -22.71 17.10 -9.28
N LEU A 1059 -23.23 16.44 -10.32
CA LEU A 1059 -23.11 14.99 -10.49
C LEU A 1059 -21.67 14.53 -10.74
N LEU A 1060 -20.92 15.22 -11.61
CA LEU A 1060 -19.50 14.92 -11.84
C LEU A 1060 -18.69 15.08 -10.54
N SER A 1061 -19.01 16.09 -9.74
CA SER A 1061 -18.39 16.31 -8.43
C SER A 1061 -18.73 15.20 -7.44
N LEU A 1062 -20.01 14.80 -7.33
CA LEU A 1062 -20.47 13.69 -6.49
C LEU A 1062 -19.76 12.38 -6.85
N LEU A 1063 -19.56 12.13 -8.14
CA LEU A 1063 -18.85 10.96 -8.66
C LEU A 1063 -17.32 11.05 -8.50
N HIS A 1064 -16.79 12.18 -8.00
CA HIS A 1064 -15.36 12.47 -7.87
C HIS A 1064 -14.62 12.40 -9.22
N ILE A 1065 -15.25 12.89 -10.28
CA ILE A 1065 -14.67 12.98 -11.62
C ILE A 1065 -14.15 14.42 -11.82
N PRO A 1066 -12.85 14.61 -12.12
CA PRO A 1066 -12.30 15.95 -12.36
C PRO A 1066 -12.80 16.52 -13.69
N PHE A 1067 -13.25 17.78 -13.69
CA PHE A 1067 -13.69 18.51 -14.88
C PHE A 1067 -13.39 20.00 -14.77
N VAL A 1068 -13.34 20.68 -15.91
CA VAL A 1068 -13.21 22.14 -16.01
C VAL A 1068 -14.54 22.72 -16.50
N ASN A 1069 -15.13 23.63 -15.73
CA ASN A 1069 -16.37 24.31 -16.13
C ASN A 1069 -16.09 25.71 -16.72
N ILE A 1070 -16.26 25.84 -18.04
CA ILE A 1070 -16.06 27.09 -18.78
C ILE A 1070 -17.39 27.79 -19.10
N ASN A 1071 -17.35 29.11 -19.23
CA ASN A 1071 -18.49 29.96 -19.51
C ASN A 1071 -18.10 31.19 -20.35
N SER A 1072 -19.05 32.10 -20.62
CA SER A 1072 -18.83 33.32 -21.40
C SER A 1072 -17.82 34.32 -20.80
N LYS A 1073 -17.41 34.15 -19.54
CA LYS A 1073 -16.38 34.97 -18.88
C LYS A 1073 -15.01 34.30 -18.84
N THR A 1074 -14.90 33.08 -19.36
CA THR A 1074 -13.64 32.34 -19.40
C THR A 1074 -12.76 32.92 -20.51
N VAL A 1075 -11.52 33.28 -20.18
CA VAL A 1075 -10.53 33.76 -21.16
C VAL A 1075 -10.02 32.57 -21.97
N ASN A 1076 -9.97 32.70 -23.29
CA ASN A 1076 -9.55 31.66 -24.24
C ASN A 1076 -10.26 30.30 -24.07
N PRO A 1077 -11.61 30.25 -24.14
CA PRO A 1077 -12.36 29.01 -23.98
C PRO A 1077 -11.99 27.93 -25.01
N GLU A 1078 -11.52 28.34 -26.18
CA GLU A 1078 -11.09 27.45 -27.27
C GLU A 1078 -9.90 26.58 -26.86
N GLN A 1079 -8.98 27.09 -26.03
CA GLN A 1079 -7.82 26.34 -25.55
C GLN A 1079 -8.25 25.15 -24.68
N PHE A 1080 -9.21 25.37 -23.79
CA PHE A 1080 -9.75 24.29 -22.95
C PHE A 1080 -10.45 23.22 -23.81
N ILE A 1081 -11.20 23.63 -24.82
CA ILE A 1081 -11.86 22.71 -25.78
C ILE A 1081 -10.82 21.93 -26.59
N ALA A 1082 -9.72 22.56 -26.99
CA ALA A 1082 -8.63 21.94 -27.77
C ALA A 1082 -7.79 20.94 -26.96
N GLU A 1083 -7.83 20.99 -25.63
CA GLU A 1083 -7.16 20.03 -24.76
C GLU A 1083 -8.10 18.92 -24.25
N ALA A 1084 -9.41 19.08 -24.45
CA ALA A 1084 -10.43 18.20 -23.87
C ALA A 1084 -10.51 16.84 -24.57
N ASP A 1085 -10.61 15.79 -23.76
CA ASP A 1085 -10.93 14.44 -24.24
C ASP A 1085 -12.46 14.22 -24.28
N VAL A 1086 -13.21 14.95 -23.45
CA VAL A 1086 -14.68 14.99 -23.46
C VAL A 1086 -15.14 16.44 -23.36
N VAL A 1087 -16.01 16.87 -24.25
CA VAL A 1087 -16.67 18.19 -24.17
C VAL A 1087 -18.17 18.00 -24.04
N ILE A 1088 -18.73 18.54 -22.96
CA ILE A 1088 -20.17 18.54 -22.70
C ILE A 1088 -20.62 19.99 -22.79
N SER A 1089 -21.45 20.32 -23.78
CA SER A 1089 -21.98 21.68 -23.91
C SER A 1089 -23.46 21.72 -23.53
N ALA A 1090 -23.79 22.65 -22.63
CA ALA A 1090 -25.12 22.89 -22.11
C ALA A 1090 -25.51 24.37 -22.24
N VAL A 1091 -25.23 24.98 -23.40
CA VAL A 1091 -25.40 26.42 -23.65
C VAL A 1091 -26.62 26.72 -24.52
N GLY A 1092 -26.95 25.87 -25.49
CA GLY A 1092 -28.02 26.13 -26.46
C GLY A 1092 -27.62 27.13 -27.55
N LYS A 1093 -26.32 27.26 -27.82
CA LYS A 1093 -25.74 28.16 -28.83
C LYS A 1093 -24.59 27.44 -29.51
N HIS A 1094 -24.30 27.79 -30.76
CA HIS A 1094 -23.11 27.29 -31.45
C HIS A 1094 -21.86 27.84 -30.75
N VAL A 1095 -21.17 26.98 -30.00
CA VAL A 1095 -20.01 27.36 -29.17
C VAL A 1095 -18.80 26.45 -29.39
N ILE A 1096 -18.97 25.39 -30.19
CA ILE A 1096 -17.90 24.44 -30.52
C ILE A 1096 -17.73 24.39 -32.04
N ASP A 1097 -16.61 24.94 -32.50
CA ASP A 1097 -16.15 24.81 -33.88
C ASP A 1097 -15.20 23.62 -34.03
N ALA A 1098 -15.33 22.88 -35.14
CA ALA A 1098 -14.49 21.70 -35.38
C ALA A 1098 -12.99 22.01 -35.40
N MET A 1099 -12.57 23.23 -35.73
CA MET A 1099 -11.15 23.62 -35.69
C MET A 1099 -10.55 23.56 -34.28
N HIS A 1100 -11.34 23.87 -33.25
CA HIS A 1100 -10.93 23.87 -31.84
C HIS A 1100 -11.09 22.51 -31.15
N VAL A 1101 -11.64 21.51 -31.84
CA VAL A 1101 -11.82 20.16 -31.28
C VAL A 1101 -10.59 19.30 -31.57
N LYS A 1102 -10.03 18.70 -30.52
CA LYS A 1102 -8.95 17.70 -30.59
C LYS A 1102 -9.42 16.44 -31.30
N GLN A 1103 -8.52 15.80 -32.06
CA GLN A 1103 -8.83 14.52 -32.69
C GLN A 1103 -9.07 13.46 -31.58
N GLY A 1104 -10.17 12.73 -31.68
CA GLY A 1104 -10.56 11.71 -30.70
C GLY A 1104 -11.35 12.23 -29.50
N THR A 1105 -11.81 13.49 -29.51
CA THR A 1105 -12.69 14.01 -28.45
C THR A 1105 -14.09 13.39 -28.52
N ALA A 1106 -14.69 13.07 -27.37
CA ALA A 1106 -16.11 12.76 -27.28
C ALA A 1106 -16.94 14.04 -27.08
N LEU A 1107 -17.93 14.27 -27.93
CA LEU A 1107 -18.73 15.51 -27.93
C LEU A 1107 -20.19 15.23 -27.54
N ILE A 1108 -20.69 15.94 -26.52
CA ILE A 1108 -22.07 15.85 -26.09
C ILE A 1108 -22.74 17.23 -26.15
N SER A 1109 -23.78 17.35 -26.96
CA SER A 1109 -24.64 18.54 -27.08
C SER A 1109 -25.90 18.33 -26.25
N VAL A 1110 -26.05 19.11 -25.18
CA VAL A 1110 -27.27 19.17 -24.35
C VAL A 1110 -28.18 20.31 -24.80
N GLY A 1111 -27.59 21.42 -25.26
CA GLY A 1111 -28.32 22.58 -25.77
C GLY A 1111 -29.01 22.31 -27.11
N LEU A 1112 -30.22 22.87 -27.27
CA LEU A 1112 -31.01 22.83 -28.49
C LEU A 1112 -31.56 24.23 -28.79
N ARG A 1113 -31.49 24.65 -30.06
CA ARG A 1113 -32.16 25.85 -30.57
C ARG A 1113 -32.85 25.55 -31.91
N SER A 1114 -33.81 26.39 -32.26
CA SER A 1114 -34.40 26.43 -33.60
C SER A 1114 -33.65 27.46 -34.44
N GLU A 1115 -33.24 27.09 -35.65
CA GLU A 1115 -32.63 27.97 -36.64
C GLU A 1115 -33.19 27.60 -38.01
N ASN A 1116 -33.86 28.54 -38.70
CA ASN A 1116 -34.52 28.33 -39.99
C ASN A 1116 -35.44 27.08 -40.02
N GLU A 1117 -36.33 26.93 -39.04
CA GLU A 1117 -37.25 25.78 -38.88
C GLU A 1117 -36.56 24.41 -38.70
N LYS A 1118 -35.23 24.38 -38.52
CA LYS A 1118 -34.45 23.16 -38.26
C LYS A 1118 -33.80 23.20 -36.87
N TRP A 1119 -33.72 22.02 -36.26
CA TRP A 1119 -33.11 21.84 -34.95
C TRP A 1119 -31.60 21.75 -35.05
N VAL A 1120 -30.90 22.61 -34.31
CA VAL A 1120 -29.43 22.64 -34.29
C VAL A 1120 -28.90 22.64 -32.86
N GLY A 1121 -27.75 21.99 -32.67
CA GLY A 1121 -27.10 21.81 -31.38
C GLY A 1121 -25.98 22.83 -31.15
N ASP A 1122 -25.15 22.54 -30.16
CA ASP A 1122 -24.04 23.41 -29.76
C ASP A 1122 -22.80 23.29 -30.69
N TYR A 1123 -22.82 22.35 -31.64
CA TYR A 1123 -21.85 22.18 -32.74
C TYR A 1123 -22.52 21.70 -34.04
N LYS A 1124 -21.83 21.90 -35.18
CA LYS A 1124 -22.21 21.34 -36.48
C LYS A 1124 -21.71 19.90 -36.64
N GLN A 1125 -22.64 18.97 -36.77
CA GLN A 1125 -22.34 17.53 -36.80
C GLN A 1125 -21.42 17.11 -37.95
N GLU A 1126 -21.59 17.68 -39.14
CA GLU A 1126 -20.80 17.32 -40.33
C GLU A 1126 -19.32 17.68 -40.18
N GLU A 1127 -19.03 18.79 -39.49
CA GLU A 1127 -17.67 19.28 -39.28
C GLU A 1127 -16.95 18.46 -38.21
N VAL A 1128 -17.62 18.19 -37.08
CA VAL A 1128 -17.01 17.46 -35.95
C VAL A 1128 -16.89 15.95 -36.18
N ALA A 1129 -17.72 15.36 -37.06
CA ALA A 1129 -17.67 13.92 -37.37
C ALA A 1129 -16.33 13.47 -37.96
N THR A 1130 -15.54 14.39 -38.52
CA THR A 1130 -14.20 14.08 -39.04
C THR A 1130 -13.12 13.99 -37.96
N LYS A 1131 -13.40 14.53 -36.76
CA LYS A 1131 -12.44 14.66 -35.66
C LYS A 1131 -12.81 13.89 -34.41
N ALA A 1132 -14.10 13.83 -34.07
CA ALA A 1132 -14.58 13.25 -32.81
C ALA A 1132 -14.43 11.72 -32.77
N LEU A 1133 -14.12 11.18 -31.59
CA LEU A 1133 -14.17 9.73 -31.31
C LEU A 1133 -15.62 9.22 -31.31
N ALA A 1134 -16.50 10.00 -30.68
CA ALA A 1134 -17.93 9.78 -30.62
C ALA A 1134 -18.62 11.14 -30.46
N TYR A 1135 -19.84 11.29 -30.96
CA TYR A 1135 -20.60 12.52 -30.78
C TYR A 1135 -22.10 12.25 -30.70
N THR A 1136 -22.84 13.10 -29.97
CA THR A 1136 -24.30 13.03 -29.93
C THR A 1136 -24.93 13.72 -31.15
N PRO A 1137 -25.95 13.13 -31.79
CA PRO A 1137 -26.67 13.77 -32.89
C PRO A 1137 -27.69 14.80 -32.37
N THR A 1138 -28.00 15.80 -33.20
CA THR A 1138 -29.05 16.79 -32.96
C THR A 1138 -29.94 16.91 -34.21
N PRO A 1139 -31.24 16.60 -34.15
CA PRO A 1139 -31.98 16.03 -33.02
C PRO A 1139 -31.63 14.56 -32.76
N GLY A 1140 -32.06 14.02 -31.62
CA GLY A 1140 -31.95 12.59 -31.31
C GLY A 1140 -30.80 12.16 -30.38
N GLY A 1141 -30.08 13.11 -29.80
CA GLY A 1141 -29.01 12.92 -28.82
C GLY A 1141 -29.51 12.88 -27.37
N VAL A 1142 -29.12 13.86 -26.54
CA VAL A 1142 -29.36 13.86 -25.08
C VAL A 1142 -30.84 13.97 -24.72
N GLY A 1143 -31.62 14.80 -25.42
CA GLY A 1143 -33.02 15.10 -25.09
C GLY A 1143 -33.94 13.89 -24.88
N PRO A 1144 -34.01 12.93 -25.83
CA PRO A 1144 -34.79 11.70 -25.65
C PRO A 1144 -34.41 10.89 -24.40
N VAL A 1145 -33.11 10.83 -24.07
CA VAL A 1145 -32.63 10.10 -22.88
C VAL A 1145 -32.99 10.83 -21.60
N THR A 1146 -32.94 12.17 -21.60
CA THR A 1146 -33.44 12.99 -20.49
C THR A 1146 -34.92 12.71 -20.23
N VAL A 1147 -35.75 12.63 -21.28
CA VAL A 1147 -37.18 12.31 -21.12
C VAL A 1147 -37.37 10.89 -20.57
N ALA A 1148 -36.59 9.92 -21.02
CA ALA A 1148 -36.68 8.55 -20.52
C ALA A 1148 -36.33 8.43 -19.02
N HIS A 1149 -35.24 9.07 -18.58
CA HIS A 1149 -34.88 9.13 -17.15
C HIS A 1149 -35.87 9.92 -16.31
N LEU A 1150 -36.47 10.97 -16.88
CA LEU A 1150 -37.56 11.69 -16.23
C LEU A 1150 -38.75 10.76 -15.97
N ILE A 1151 -39.17 9.95 -16.95
CA ILE A 1151 -40.24 8.97 -16.76
C ILE A 1151 -39.84 7.88 -15.76
N SER A 1152 -38.57 7.45 -15.75
CA SER A 1152 -38.03 6.56 -14.72
C SER A 1152 -38.22 7.14 -13.31
N ASN A 1153 -37.90 8.43 -13.11
CA ASN A 1153 -38.13 9.12 -11.84
C ASN A 1153 -39.61 9.21 -11.46
N VAL A 1154 -40.54 9.41 -12.42
CA VAL A 1154 -42.00 9.34 -12.17
C VAL A 1154 -42.37 7.99 -11.56
N VAL A 1155 -41.86 6.90 -12.12
CA VAL A 1155 -42.16 5.54 -11.66
C VAL A 1155 -41.51 5.27 -10.29
N LYS A 1156 -40.31 5.79 -10.02
CA LYS A 1156 -39.70 5.73 -8.67
C LYS A 1156 -40.54 6.48 -7.64
N ALA A 1157 -41.01 7.69 -7.95
CA ALA A 1157 -41.88 8.47 -7.07
C ALA A 1157 -43.20 7.74 -6.78
N TRP A 1158 -43.81 7.15 -7.81
CA TRP A 1158 -44.99 6.30 -7.70
C TRP A 1158 -44.75 5.09 -6.78
N LYS A 1159 -43.62 4.38 -6.93
CA LYS A 1159 -43.23 3.25 -6.07
C LYS A 1159 -43.07 3.66 -4.60
N ILE A 1160 -42.38 4.78 -4.34
CA ILE A 1160 -42.17 5.32 -2.98
C ILE A 1160 -43.50 5.66 -2.31
N GLN A 1161 -44.37 6.40 -3.01
CA GLN A 1161 -45.68 6.82 -2.48
C GLN A 1161 -46.62 5.62 -2.24
N ASN A 1162 -46.46 4.53 -3.00
CA ASN A 1162 -47.20 3.27 -2.80
C ASN A 1162 -46.46 2.25 -1.89
N LYS A 1163 -45.30 2.61 -1.32
CA LYS A 1163 -44.46 1.76 -0.44
C LYS A 1163 -44.09 0.39 -1.06
N VAL A 1164 -43.75 0.37 -2.34
CA VAL A 1164 -43.30 -0.84 -3.05
C VAL A 1164 -41.85 -0.69 -3.49
N GLY A 1165 -41.00 -1.65 -3.08
CA GLY A 1165 -39.57 -1.73 -3.44
C GLY A 1165 -39.32 -2.15 -4.88
#